data_AF-A8Z5Z5-F1
#
_entry.id   AF-A8Z5Z5-F1
#
_cell.length_a   1.000
_cell.length_b   1.000
_cell.length_c   1.000
_cell.angle_alpha   90.00
_cell.angle_beta   90.00
_cell.angle_gamma   90.00
#
_symmetry.space_group_name_H-M   'P 1'
#
loop_
_entity.id
_entity.type
_entity.pdbx_description
1 polymer ?
#
loop_
_entity_poly.entity_id
_entity_poly.type
_entity_poly.pdbx_seq_one_letter_code
_entity_poly.pdbx_strand_id
1 'polypeptide(L)'
;MIYINNIINFFFKKKNKIEIKKLKIVLNKINFFLGKLKLYSNDELRNKTFSFKRRIKKKTKSLYEKKFGLQKKLIYKNFISIEEMHENKLILSEIEEIKNNIYKEEEKILLELLPEAFAVVKETAKRFKENKQIIVTSNELDYRLSKSRSYLELKGGKTIWNNKWSYMGKELIWNMIHYDVQLMGGIVLHQGKIAEMYTGEGKTLVATLPIYLNALTGKGVHVVTVNEYLAKRDSEWMAPIMEFHGLTVDCIDLYKKNSYLRRKAYEADVTYGTNNEFVFDYLRDNMVYSCKNLIQRELNYAIIDEIDSVLIDEARTPLIISAGVSGQVNSNYYLLKDKVKKLFKKQLYFLNKIFNLSREQIISGNEKEGGLNLFKVYRGLPKYKPLIKFLGEKKNRKILEDTEYYFMQDNNKNMFIVDSDLFFVINEKNNTVEFSEKGINFISEEMNDPNFFILPDIHKKFIDLESLKISKTQKEIIKNELITNYYNKSDKIHTVNQLIKAYTLFYKNIHYLVIDNKVKIVDEQTGRIIEEKRYSDGLHQALEAKENVNIENSSQPLATITLQNYFRMYKKLSGMTGTAETEYEEFIKIYNLDVVIIPTNKPIIRKNYEDILFRTKKEKYNAIINEIIFLSKNEKRPVLVGTTSVEISELISRSLNIRNINNNVLNAKHHKKEAYIIEEAGKSGIVTIATNMAGRGTDIKISDEVKKLGGLAIIGTERHDSRRIDRQLIGRTGRQGDPGSSKFYLSLEDDLMRIFGLDRISTILDKLGHKKGEYLTGGLISNSIQLAQKKIEENNFSIRKRLLEYDSVINEQRKFIYAFRRNALNINLSSYIIYNLVDKIDSKQRFEEFEEELFNIFKIKNLISYNTFLKKKDIKKKLYYKINKYYNIRKNKMLSKLIYIKSYKKFCCKNKKIKSYFTYSINDRIIRLFLKEENNLYKIINNLEKKIILYFIDDKWKTHIHNMEDLRKYSQYSVYEQKDPIIIYKIKAFKLFNNFFYNLNKLSLTFFFNCKINNSLI
;
A
#
# COMPACT_ATOMS: atom_id res chain seq x y z
N MET A 1 -12.77 27.46 7.94
CA MET A 1 -12.64 26.01 8.29
C MET A 1 -13.00 25.70 9.75
N ILE A 2 -12.61 26.51 10.76
CA ILE A 2 -12.89 26.21 12.19
C ILE A 2 -14.40 26.08 12.49
N TYR A 3 -15.24 27.00 12.00
CA TYR A 3 -16.70 26.93 12.16
C TYR A 3 -17.31 25.67 11.53
N ILE A 4 -16.92 25.33 10.31
CA ILE A 4 -17.36 24.11 9.61
C ILE A 4 -17.00 22.86 10.42
N ASN A 5 -15.79 22.82 11.00
CA ASN A 5 -15.32 21.66 11.76
C ASN A 5 -16.02 21.49 13.13
N ASN A 6 -16.33 22.57 13.84
CA ASN A 6 -17.11 22.49 15.08
C ASN A 6 -18.53 21.98 14.80
N ILE A 7 -19.11 22.41 13.67
CA ILE A 7 -20.40 21.91 13.18
C ILE A 7 -20.31 20.42 12.86
N ILE A 8 -19.27 19.96 12.15
CA ILE A 8 -19.06 18.53 11.82
C ILE A 8 -18.89 17.68 13.08
N ASN A 9 -18.06 18.09 14.03
CA ASN A 9 -17.88 17.36 15.30
C ASN A 9 -19.20 17.28 16.10
N PHE A 10 -19.99 18.35 16.10
CA PHE A 10 -21.30 18.36 16.74
C PHE A 10 -22.28 17.39 16.05
N PHE A 11 -22.33 17.40 14.71
CA PHE A 11 -23.13 16.43 13.94
C PHE A 11 -22.67 14.99 14.16
N PHE A 12 -21.36 14.74 14.17
CA PHE A 12 -20.78 13.43 14.42
C PHE A 12 -21.15 12.91 15.82
N LYS A 13 -21.02 13.75 16.87
CA LYS A 13 -21.42 13.37 18.24
C LYS A 13 -22.92 13.09 18.36
N LYS A 14 -23.78 13.91 17.73
CA LYS A 14 -25.23 13.66 17.68
C LYS A 14 -25.54 12.35 16.96
N LYS A 15 -24.92 12.11 15.80
CA LYS A 15 -25.05 10.88 15.01
C LYS A 15 -24.62 9.65 15.83
N ASN A 16 -23.48 9.72 16.51
CA ASN A 16 -23.00 8.59 17.32
C ASN A 16 -23.98 8.24 18.46
N LYS A 17 -24.60 9.25 19.09
CA LYS A 17 -25.66 9.00 20.10
C LYS A 17 -26.87 8.26 19.51
N ILE A 18 -27.26 8.58 18.27
CA ILE A 18 -28.37 7.89 17.57
C ILE A 18 -27.97 6.45 17.23
N GLU A 19 -26.75 6.23 16.72
CA GLU A 19 -26.25 4.90 16.41
C GLU A 19 -26.17 4.01 17.65
N ILE A 20 -25.66 4.53 18.78
CA ILE A 20 -25.65 3.78 20.05
C ILE A 20 -27.06 3.37 20.49
N LYS A 21 -28.08 4.23 20.32
CA LYS A 21 -29.47 3.86 20.62
C LYS A 21 -29.96 2.70 19.75
N LYS A 22 -29.64 2.69 18.46
CA LYS A 22 -29.98 1.56 17.55
C LYS A 22 -29.27 0.28 17.96
N LEU A 23 -28.00 0.37 18.35
CA LEU A 23 -27.21 -0.79 18.81
C LEU A 23 -27.81 -1.41 20.08
N LYS A 24 -28.29 -0.60 21.03
CA LYS A 24 -28.96 -1.10 22.25
C LYS A 24 -30.21 -1.94 21.95
N ILE A 25 -30.98 -1.61 20.91
CA ILE A 25 -32.15 -2.39 20.50
C ILE A 25 -31.74 -3.80 20.06
N VAL A 26 -30.69 -3.90 19.24
CA VAL A 26 -30.15 -5.18 18.77
C VAL A 26 -29.52 -5.97 19.91
N LEU A 27 -28.80 -5.29 20.82
CA LEU A 27 -28.21 -5.88 22.02
C LEU A 27 -29.28 -6.56 22.90
N ASN A 28 -30.43 -5.91 23.11
CA ASN A 28 -31.52 -6.52 23.87
C ASN A 28 -32.04 -7.82 23.22
N LYS A 29 -32.10 -7.87 21.88
CA LYS A 29 -32.45 -9.10 21.15
C LYS A 29 -31.38 -10.19 21.32
N ILE A 30 -30.09 -9.84 21.30
CA ILE A 30 -29.00 -10.79 21.57
C ILE A 30 -29.16 -11.38 22.98
N ASN A 31 -29.37 -10.52 23.98
CA ASN A 31 -29.55 -10.94 25.37
C ASN A 31 -30.78 -11.84 25.57
N PHE A 32 -31.86 -11.59 24.82
CA PHE A 32 -33.03 -12.47 24.79
C PHE A 32 -32.69 -13.88 24.25
N PHE A 33 -31.96 -13.99 23.13
CA PHE A 33 -31.52 -15.28 22.61
C PHE A 33 -30.52 -15.99 23.53
N LEU A 34 -29.62 -15.25 24.21
CA LEU A 34 -28.74 -15.82 25.22
C LEU A 34 -29.51 -16.51 26.33
N GLY A 35 -30.62 -15.93 26.78
CA GLY A 35 -31.51 -16.56 27.77
C GLY A 35 -32.00 -17.95 27.33
N LYS A 36 -32.37 -18.09 26.05
CA LYS A 36 -32.84 -19.37 25.46
C LYS A 36 -31.71 -20.38 25.29
N LEU A 37 -30.54 -19.95 24.82
CA LEU A 37 -29.41 -20.83 24.51
C LEU A 37 -28.76 -21.46 25.74
N LYS A 38 -29.00 -20.92 26.95
CA LYS A 38 -28.55 -21.54 28.20
C LYS A 38 -29.09 -22.96 28.39
N LEU A 39 -30.29 -23.25 27.88
CA LEU A 39 -30.94 -24.55 28.01
C LEU A 39 -30.47 -25.57 26.96
N TYR A 40 -29.70 -25.14 25.96
CA TYR A 40 -29.27 -26.00 24.86
C TYR A 40 -28.13 -26.91 25.30
N SER A 41 -28.14 -28.17 24.86
CA SER A 41 -26.96 -29.03 24.91
C SER A 41 -25.80 -28.47 24.06
N ASN A 42 -24.60 -28.99 24.24
CA ASN A 42 -23.44 -28.57 23.45
C ASN A 42 -23.62 -28.88 21.95
N ASP A 43 -24.20 -30.04 21.65
CA ASP A 43 -24.53 -30.46 20.29
C ASP A 43 -25.58 -29.54 19.65
N GLU A 44 -26.65 -29.21 20.38
CA GLU A 44 -27.68 -28.29 19.88
C GLU A 44 -27.12 -26.88 19.62
N LEU A 45 -26.28 -26.37 20.52
CA LEU A 45 -25.62 -25.06 20.35
C LEU A 45 -24.77 -25.05 19.08
N ARG A 46 -23.93 -26.06 18.88
CA ARG A 46 -23.08 -26.21 17.68
C ARG A 46 -23.92 -26.37 16.41
N ASN A 47 -25.00 -27.14 16.48
CA ASN A 47 -25.88 -27.41 15.35
C ASN A 47 -26.69 -26.20 14.86
N LYS A 48 -26.75 -25.11 15.65
CA LYS A 48 -27.30 -23.83 15.18
C LYS A 48 -26.62 -23.34 13.91
N THR A 49 -25.31 -23.54 13.77
CA THR A 49 -24.56 -23.13 12.58
C THR A 49 -25.08 -23.80 11.30
N PHE A 50 -25.40 -25.10 11.36
CA PHE A 50 -26.02 -25.80 10.23
C PHE A 50 -27.43 -25.30 9.93
N SER A 51 -28.22 -25.01 10.98
CA SER A 51 -29.55 -24.41 10.82
C SER A 51 -29.48 -23.05 10.13
N PHE A 52 -28.53 -22.19 10.51
CA PHE A 52 -28.32 -20.89 9.87
C PHE A 52 -27.90 -21.03 8.40
N LYS A 53 -26.92 -21.90 8.09
CA LYS A 53 -26.49 -22.19 6.72
C LYS A 53 -27.66 -22.68 5.85
N ARG A 54 -28.53 -23.56 6.40
CA ARG A 54 -29.75 -24.03 5.70
C ARG A 54 -30.74 -22.90 5.43
N ARG A 55 -30.97 -21.98 6.39
CA ARG A 55 -31.85 -20.81 6.20
C ARG A 55 -31.35 -19.90 5.09
N ILE A 56 -30.05 -19.61 5.05
CA ILE A 56 -29.41 -18.80 3.98
C ILE A 56 -29.58 -19.50 2.62
N LYS A 57 -29.27 -20.80 2.54
CA LYS A 57 -29.39 -21.57 1.30
C LYS A 57 -30.84 -21.63 0.80
N LYS A 58 -31.82 -21.80 1.69
CA LYS A 58 -33.25 -21.87 1.32
C LYS A 58 -33.72 -20.57 0.65
N LYS A 59 -33.42 -19.42 1.23
CA LYS A 59 -33.84 -18.11 0.70
C LYS A 59 -33.09 -17.72 -0.58
N THR A 60 -31.82 -18.10 -0.72
CA THR A 60 -31.00 -17.74 -1.89
C THR A 60 -31.11 -18.74 -3.06
N LYS A 61 -31.73 -19.91 -2.86
CA LYS A 61 -31.82 -21.03 -3.82
C LYS A 61 -32.25 -20.57 -5.23
N SER A 62 -33.37 -19.86 -5.34
CA SER A 62 -33.94 -19.42 -6.64
C SER A 62 -32.97 -18.52 -7.41
N LEU A 63 -32.26 -17.61 -6.74
CA LEU A 63 -31.32 -16.70 -7.39
C LEU A 63 -30.07 -17.45 -7.89
N TYR A 64 -29.56 -18.40 -7.10
CA TYR A 64 -28.45 -19.25 -7.54
C TYR A 64 -28.86 -20.13 -8.73
N GLU A 65 -30.06 -20.72 -8.72
CA GLU A 65 -30.58 -21.50 -9.86
C GLU A 65 -30.70 -20.66 -11.13
N LYS A 66 -31.23 -19.43 -11.02
CA LYS A 66 -31.27 -18.48 -12.15
C LYS A 66 -29.87 -18.16 -12.69
N LYS A 67 -28.92 -17.86 -11.79
CA LYS A 67 -27.52 -17.60 -12.16
C LYS A 67 -26.91 -18.78 -12.90
N PHE A 68 -27.06 -20.00 -12.37
CA PHE A 68 -26.53 -21.21 -13.02
C PHE A 68 -27.21 -21.48 -14.37
N GLY A 69 -28.52 -21.22 -14.47
CA GLY A 69 -29.26 -21.29 -15.73
C GLY A 69 -28.70 -20.35 -16.81
N LEU A 70 -28.47 -19.08 -16.47
CA LEU A 70 -27.86 -18.12 -17.39
C LEU A 70 -26.41 -18.47 -17.76
N GLN A 71 -25.62 -18.94 -16.80
CA GLN A 71 -24.24 -19.37 -17.07
C GLN A 71 -24.18 -20.52 -18.08
N LYS A 72 -25.18 -21.41 -18.11
CA LYS A 72 -25.28 -22.49 -19.11
C LYS A 72 -25.67 -21.97 -20.50
N LYS A 73 -26.33 -20.79 -20.60
CA LYS A 73 -26.69 -20.17 -21.88
C LYS A 73 -25.53 -19.45 -22.56
N LEU A 74 -24.43 -19.18 -21.84
CA LEU A 74 -23.26 -18.51 -22.42
C LEU A 74 -22.65 -19.35 -23.55
N ILE A 75 -22.51 -18.73 -24.72
CA ILE A 75 -22.02 -19.38 -25.92
C ILE A 75 -20.49 -19.27 -25.95
N TYR A 76 -19.81 -20.39 -25.75
CA TYR A 76 -18.36 -20.51 -25.88
C TYR A 76 -18.00 -21.28 -27.16
N LYS A 77 -17.95 -20.56 -28.28
CA LYS A 77 -17.52 -21.11 -29.58
C LYS A 77 -16.24 -20.42 -30.06
N ASN A 78 -15.48 -21.10 -30.93
CA ASN A 78 -14.29 -20.51 -31.55
C ASN A 78 -14.64 -19.32 -32.47
N PHE A 79 -15.79 -19.39 -33.14
CA PHE A 79 -16.38 -18.30 -33.89
C PHE A 79 -17.71 -17.94 -33.24
N ILE A 80 -17.92 -16.65 -33.00
CA ILE A 80 -19.14 -16.10 -32.42
C ILE A 80 -19.66 -15.08 -33.43
N SER A 81 -20.94 -15.16 -33.81
CA SER A 81 -21.56 -14.12 -34.63
C SER A 81 -21.68 -12.79 -33.86
N ILE A 82 -21.93 -11.69 -34.57
CA ILE A 82 -22.14 -10.39 -33.92
C ILE A 82 -23.36 -10.47 -32.98
N GLU A 83 -24.42 -11.15 -33.43
CA GLU A 83 -25.65 -11.39 -32.69
C GLU A 83 -25.38 -12.19 -31.41
N GLU A 84 -24.69 -13.34 -31.49
CA GLU A 84 -24.30 -14.15 -30.33
C GLU A 84 -23.35 -13.37 -29.37
N MET A 85 -22.49 -12.48 -29.89
CA MET A 85 -21.66 -11.61 -29.05
C MET A 85 -22.52 -10.61 -28.26
N HIS A 86 -23.54 -10.03 -28.88
CA HIS A 86 -24.50 -9.15 -28.22
C HIS A 86 -25.32 -9.90 -27.19
N GLU A 87 -25.79 -11.12 -27.49
CA GLU A 87 -26.50 -11.99 -26.56
C GLU A 87 -25.62 -12.34 -25.34
N ASN A 88 -24.38 -12.78 -25.56
CA ASN A 88 -23.43 -13.05 -24.47
C ASN A 88 -23.22 -11.81 -23.59
N LYS A 89 -23.14 -10.61 -24.20
CA LYS A 89 -23.00 -9.35 -23.45
C LYS A 89 -24.22 -9.09 -22.55
N LEU A 90 -25.44 -9.31 -23.06
CA LEU A 90 -26.68 -9.19 -22.30
C LEU A 90 -26.76 -10.22 -21.16
N ILE A 91 -26.45 -11.49 -21.44
CA ILE A 91 -26.41 -12.56 -20.43
C ILE A 91 -25.39 -12.24 -19.34
N LEU A 92 -24.22 -11.71 -19.69
CA LEU A 92 -23.20 -11.33 -18.70
C LEU A 92 -23.67 -10.18 -17.80
N SER A 93 -24.35 -9.17 -18.35
CA SER A 93 -24.95 -8.10 -17.52
C SER A 93 -26.03 -8.65 -16.59
N GLU A 94 -26.91 -9.53 -17.07
CA GLU A 94 -27.93 -10.17 -16.22
C GLU A 94 -27.30 -11.00 -15.09
N ILE A 95 -26.23 -11.75 -15.38
CA ILE A 95 -25.50 -12.51 -14.36
C ILE A 95 -24.92 -11.58 -13.29
N GLU A 96 -24.40 -10.41 -13.67
CA GLU A 96 -23.87 -9.42 -12.72
C GLU A 96 -24.98 -8.82 -11.85
N GLU A 97 -26.14 -8.51 -12.42
CA GLU A 97 -27.31 -8.07 -11.66
C GLU A 97 -27.80 -9.13 -10.66
N ILE A 98 -27.91 -10.38 -11.09
CA ILE A 98 -28.29 -11.49 -10.21
C ILE A 98 -27.27 -11.68 -9.10
N LYS A 99 -25.96 -11.57 -9.37
CA LYS A 99 -24.93 -11.64 -8.31
C LYS A 99 -25.13 -10.53 -7.27
N ASN A 100 -25.47 -9.32 -7.69
CA ASN A 100 -25.75 -8.22 -6.78
C ASN A 100 -27.03 -8.47 -5.96
N ASN A 101 -28.06 -9.07 -6.57
CA ASN A 101 -29.30 -9.43 -5.87
C ASN A 101 -29.08 -10.58 -4.86
N ILE A 102 -28.27 -11.59 -5.21
CA ILE A 102 -27.86 -12.65 -4.27
C ILE A 102 -27.20 -12.03 -3.04
N TYR A 103 -26.26 -11.11 -3.26
CA TYR A 103 -25.56 -10.44 -2.16
C TYR A 103 -26.51 -9.64 -1.27
N LYS A 104 -27.42 -8.84 -1.86
CA LYS A 104 -28.44 -8.08 -1.09
C LYS A 104 -29.35 -8.99 -0.25
N GLU A 105 -29.76 -10.13 -0.81
CA GLU A 105 -30.60 -11.09 -0.08
C GLU A 105 -29.82 -11.77 1.05
N GLU A 106 -28.57 -12.15 0.82
CA GLU A 106 -27.69 -12.68 1.87
C GLU A 106 -27.52 -11.67 3.02
N GLU A 107 -27.25 -10.40 2.71
CA GLU A 107 -27.12 -9.33 3.70
C GLU A 107 -28.36 -9.17 4.57
N LYS A 108 -29.55 -9.17 3.94
CA LYS A 108 -30.83 -9.09 4.64
C LYS A 108 -30.98 -10.25 5.64
N ILE A 109 -30.65 -11.46 5.23
CA ILE A 109 -30.76 -12.66 6.07
C ILE A 109 -29.72 -12.64 7.19
N LEU A 110 -28.50 -12.20 6.93
CA LEU A 110 -27.48 -12.08 7.96
C LEU A 110 -27.90 -11.09 9.05
N LEU A 111 -28.54 -9.97 8.69
CA LEU A 111 -29.12 -9.04 9.67
C LEU A 111 -30.24 -9.66 10.50
N GLU A 112 -31.10 -10.49 9.89
CA GLU A 112 -32.14 -11.25 10.61
C GLU A 112 -31.52 -12.27 11.59
N LEU A 113 -30.44 -12.94 11.19
CA LEU A 113 -29.75 -13.96 11.98
C LEU A 113 -28.83 -13.37 13.06
N LEU A 114 -28.41 -12.11 12.90
CA LEU A 114 -27.38 -11.50 13.73
C LEU A 114 -27.61 -11.67 15.23
N PRO A 115 -28.80 -11.38 15.80
CA PRO A 115 -28.96 -11.45 17.25
C PRO A 115 -28.76 -12.87 17.80
N GLU A 116 -29.25 -13.86 17.06
CA GLU A 116 -29.16 -15.27 17.42
C GLU A 116 -27.74 -15.82 17.21
N ALA A 117 -27.10 -15.45 16.10
CA ALA A 117 -25.73 -15.84 15.78
C ALA A 117 -24.72 -15.28 16.80
N PHE A 118 -24.88 -14.02 17.22
CA PHE A 118 -24.01 -13.41 18.23
C PHE A 118 -24.23 -14.03 19.60
N ALA A 119 -25.47 -14.38 19.93
CA ALA A 119 -25.77 -15.11 21.15
C ALA A 119 -25.09 -16.49 21.18
N VAL A 120 -25.08 -17.21 20.05
CA VAL A 120 -24.36 -18.50 19.92
C VAL A 120 -22.87 -18.34 20.22
N VAL A 121 -22.19 -17.36 19.63
CA VAL A 121 -20.75 -17.14 19.86
C VAL A 121 -20.46 -16.75 21.31
N LYS A 122 -21.25 -15.83 21.90
CA LYS A 122 -21.07 -15.40 23.30
C LYS A 122 -21.35 -16.55 24.29
N GLU A 123 -22.36 -17.37 24.05
CA GLU A 123 -22.64 -18.56 24.86
C GLU A 123 -21.52 -19.60 24.74
N THR A 124 -20.95 -19.81 23.54
CA THR A 124 -19.77 -20.67 23.37
C THR A 124 -18.57 -20.16 24.16
N ALA A 125 -18.27 -18.86 24.07
CA ALA A 125 -17.18 -18.25 24.85
C ALA A 125 -17.39 -18.44 26.36
N LYS A 126 -18.64 -18.32 26.83
CA LYS A 126 -19.02 -18.59 28.22
C LYS A 126 -18.77 -20.05 28.60
N ARG A 127 -19.23 -21.01 27.80
CA ARG A 127 -19.04 -22.45 28.08
C ARG A 127 -17.58 -22.86 28.15
N PHE A 128 -16.72 -22.33 27.28
CA PHE A 128 -15.28 -22.58 27.37
C PHE A 128 -14.66 -21.96 28.63
N LYS A 129 -15.17 -20.83 29.10
CA LYS A 129 -14.67 -20.21 30.35
C LYS A 129 -15.08 -21.01 31.59
N GLU A 130 -16.32 -21.48 31.63
CA GLU A 130 -16.90 -22.14 32.82
C GLU A 130 -16.54 -23.63 32.90
N ASN A 131 -16.24 -24.28 31.78
CA ASN A 131 -15.95 -25.71 31.73
C ASN A 131 -14.53 -25.97 31.24
N LYS A 132 -13.81 -26.89 31.90
CA LYS A 132 -12.47 -27.34 31.46
C LYS A 132 -12.51 -28.06 30.11
N GLN A 133 -13.59 -28.77 29.85
CA GLN A 133 -13.81 -29.54 28.63
C GLN A 133 -15.28 -29.48 28.22
N ILE A 134 -15.53 -29.44 26.92
CA ILE A 134 -16.86 -29.47 26.31
C ILE A 134 -16.94 -30.74 25.47
N ILE A 135 -17.90 -31.62 25.77
CA ILE A 135 -18.08 -32.88 25.06
C ILE A 135 -19.22 -32.72 24.05
N VAL A 136 -18.98 -33.13 22.81
CA VAL A 136 -19.94 -33.13 21.69
C VAL A 136 -19.84 -34.42 20.88
N THR A 137 -20.86 -34.69 20.06
CA THR A 137 -20.80 -35.73 19.02
C THR A 137 -19.75 -35.39 17.96
N SER A 138 -18.95 -36.38 17.55
CA SER A 138 -17.90 -36.17 16.54
C SER A 138 -18.47 -35.94 15.16
N ASN A 139 -17.90 -34.99 14.42
CA ASN A 139 -18.20 -34.77 13.01
C ASN A 139 -16.94 -34.82 12.13
N GLU A 140 -17.12 -34.77 10.80
CA GLU A 140 -16.01 -34.86 9.83
C GLU A 140 -14.95 -33.75 10.02
N LEU A 141 -15.35 -32.55 10.44
CA LEU A 141 -14.39 -31.48 10.71
C LEU A 141 -13.54 -31.80 11.94
N ASP A 142 -14.13 -32.35 13.01
CA ASP A 142 -13.40 -32.75 14.22
C ASP A 142 -12.31 -33.76 13.90
N TYR A 143 -12.61 -34.76 13.06
CA TYR A 143 -11.63 -35.75 12.62
C TYR A 143 -10.47 -35.15 11.81
N ARG A 144 -10.73 -34.07 11.06
CA ARG A 144 -9.67 -33.37 10.32
C ARG A 144 -8.84 -32.48 11.24
N LEU A 145 -9.49 -31.78 12.17
CA LEU A 145 -8.84 -30.85 13.10
C LEU A 145 -8.04 -31.58 14.19
N SER A 146 -8.49 -32.73 14.68
CA SER A 146 -7.76 -33.51 15.69
C SER A 146 -6.36 -33.93 15.25
N LYS A 147 -6.08 -33.94 13.94
CA LYS A 147 -4.74 -34.22 13.39
C LYS A 147 -3.76 -33.06 13.56
N SER A 148 -4.26 -31.83 13.71
CA SER A 148 -3.42 -30.61 13.73
C SER A 148 -3.63 -29.72 14.95
N ARG A 149 -4.73 -29.90 15.69
CA ARG A 149 -5.12 -29.07 16.83
C ARG A 149 -5.00 -29.86 18.13
N SER A 150 -4.27 -29.33 19.11
CA SER A 150 -4.02 -29.99 20.40
C SER A 150 -5.19 -29.96 21.39
N TYR A 151 -6.25 -29.20 21.09
CA TYR A 151 -7.42 -29.02 21.96
C TYR A 151 -8.61 -29.93 21.61
N LEU A 152 -8.43 -30.85 20.67
CA LEU A 152 -9.43 -31.88 20.37
C LEU A 152 -8.89 -33.26 20.74
N GLU A 153 -9.69 -34.04 21.46
CA GLU A 153 -9.44 -35.45 21.74
C GLU A 153 -10.65 -36.28 21.30
N LEU A 154 -10.44 -37.33 20.51
CA LEU A 154 -11.50 -38.20 20.01
C LEU A 154 -11.65 -39.44 20.90
N LYS A 155 -12.85 -39.67 21.46
CA LYS A 155 -13.17 -40.83 22.31
C LYS A 155 -14.55 -41.40 21.99
N GLY A 156 -14.61 -42.65 21.51
CA GLY A 156 -15.87 -43.41 21.38
C GLY A 156 -16.99 -42.71 20.58
N GLY A 157 -16.65 -42.02 19.48
CA GLY A 157 -17.60 -41.27 18.66
C GLY A 157 -18.00 -39.88 19.22
N LYS A 158 -17.41 -39.48 20.35
CA LYS A 158 -17.48 -38.12 20.89
C LYS A 158 -16.15 -37.41 20.74
N THR A 159 -16.22 -36.08 20.61
CA THR A 159 -15.06 -35.19 20.59
C THR A 159 -15.05 -34.38 21.89
N ILE A 160 -13.93 -34.40 22.60
CA ILE A 160 -13.67 -33.57 23.77
C ILE A 160 -12.92 -32.33 23.31
N TRP A 161 -13.53 -31.16 23.54
CA TRP A 161 -12.96 -29.85 23.27
C TRP A 161 -12.42 -29.26 24.56
N ASN A 162 -11.11 -29.12 24.67
CA ASN A 162 -10.47 -28.52 25.85
C ASN A 162 -10.60 -27.00 25.81
N ASN A 163 -10.79 -26.38 26.98
CA ASN A 163 -10.70 -24.92 27.11
C ASN A 163 -9.26 -24.39 27.18
N LYS A 164 -8.29 -25.30 27.17
CA LYS A 164 -6.87 -25.01 27.17
C LYS A 164 -6.28 -25.36 25.81
N TRP A 165 -5.56 -24.42 25.20
CA TRP A 165 -4.86 -24.66 23.94
C TRP A 165 -3.56 -23.85 23.83
N SER A 166 -2.68 -24.27 22.92
CA SER A 166 -1.46 -23.53 22.60
C SER A 166 -1.68 -22.60 21.41
N TYR A 167 -1.14 -21.39 21.50
CA TYR A 167 -1.07 -20.41 20.41
C TYR A 167 0.31 -19.76 20.42
N MET A 168 0.99 -19.73 19.28
CA MET A 168 2.38 -19.23 19.14
C MET A 168 3.36 -19.86 20.15
N GLY A 169 3.12 -21.10 20.57
CA GLY A 169 3.93 -21.83 21.56
C GLY A 169 3.60 -21.51 23.03
N LYS A 170 2.63 -20.62 23.30
CA LYS A 170 2.15 -20.32 24.66
C LYS A 170 0.86 -21.06 24.95
N GLU A 171 0.74 -21.63 26.15
CA GLU A 171 -0.51 -22.19 26.62
C GLU A 171 -1.48 -21.10 27.09
N LEU A 172 -2.74 -21.20 26.69
CA LEU A 172 -3.84 -20.36 27.12
C LEU A 172 -4.90 -21.24 27.76
N ILE A 173 -5.46 -20.78 28.89
CA ILE A 173 -6.75 -21.24 29.39
C ILE A 173 -7.77 -20.16 29.03
N TRP A 174 -8.81 -20.52 28.29
CA TRP A 174 -9.85 -19.57 27.88
C TRP A 174 -10.61 -19.04 29.08
N ASN A 175 -10.63 -17.71 29.24
CA ASN A 175 -11.25 -17.05 30.38
C ASN A 175 -12.09 -15.81 30.00
N MET A 176 -12.43 -15.67 28.71
CA MET A 176 -13.07 -14.47 28.17
C MET A 176 -14.54 -14.70 27.84
N ILE A 177 -15.36 -13.67 28.08
CA ILE A 177 -16.77 -13.58 27.65
C ILE A 177 -16.97 -12.19 27.06
N HIS A 178 -17.72 -12.09 25.97
CA HIS A 178 -18.02 -10.80 25.36
C HIS A 178 -18.81 -9.88 26.29
N TYR A 179 -18.29 -8.68 26.54
CA TYR A 179 -19.03 -7.58 27.15
C TYR A 179 -20.08 -7.02 26.18
N ASP A 180 -21.06 -6.30 26.72
CA ASP A 180 -22.13 -5.72 25.90
C ASP A 180 -21.62 -4.65 24.92
N VAL A 181 -20.61 -3.86 25.32
CA VAL A 181 -19.92 -2.93 24.41
C VAL A 181 -19.18 -3.66 23.28
N GLN A 182 -18.70 -4.88 23.53
CA GLN A 182 -18.06 -5.70 22.51
C GLN A 182 -19.08 -6.27 21.52
N LEU A 183 -20.26 -6.65 21.99
CA LEU A 183 -21.39 -7.01 21.11
C LEU A 183 -21.79 -5.83 20.20
N MET A 184 -21.84 -4.61 20.75
CA MET A 184 -22.09 -3.39 19.96
C MET A 184 -21.03 -3.19 18.88
N GLY A 185 -19.74 -3.34 19.21
CA GLY A 185 -18.65 -3.29 18.25
C GLY A 185 -18.82 -4.32 17.13
N GLY A 186 -19.19 -5.57 17.46
CA GLY A 186 -19.44 -6.62 16.47
C GLY A 186 -20.58 -6.28 15.51
N ILE A 187 -21.64 -5.64 16.00
CA ILE A 187 -22.77 -5.19 15.16
C ILE A 187 -22.30 -4.14 14.17
N VAL A 188 -21.54 -3.15 14.63
CA VAL A 188 -20.99 -2.07 13.78
C VAL A 188 -20.10 -2.65 12.68
N LEU A 189 -19.23 -3.61 13.01
CA LEU A 189 -18.39 -4.27 12.02
C LEU A 189 -19.24 -4.98 10.95
N HIS A 190 -20.25 -5.77 11.35
CA HIS A 190 -21.13 -6.45 10.40
C HIS A 190 -21.88 -5.48 9.46
N GLN A 191 -22.20 -4.28 9.94
CA GLN A 191 -22.81 -3.21 9.14
C GLN A 191 -21.87 -2.59 8.08
N GLY A 192 -20.62 -3.04 7.98
CA GLY A 192 -19.65 -2.47 7.03
C GLY A 192 -19.13 -1.10 7.48
N LYS A 193 -19.01 -0.88 8.79
CA LYS A 193 -18.55 0.37 9.40
C LYS A 193 -17.26 0.17 10.19
N ILE A 194 -16.65 1.27 10.61
CA ILE A 194 -15.51 1.29 11.51
C ILE A 194 -16.01 1.35 12.95
N ALA A 195 -15.64 0.36 13.75
CA ALA A 195 -15.85 0.37 15.20
C ALA A 195 -14.63 1.02 15.87
N GLU A 196 -14.79 2.25 16.36
CA GLU A 196 -13.77 2.86 17.21
C GLU A 196 -13.94 2.35 18.65
N MET A 197 -12.98 1.51 19.06
CA MET A 197 -12.91 0.91 20.38
C MET A 197 -11.54 1.20 20.97
N TYR A 198 -11.51 1.74 22.19
CA TYR A 198 -10.25 2.03 22.87
C TYR A 198 -9.33 0.79 22.92
N THR A 199 -8.03 1.04 22.91
CA THR A 199 -7.02 -0.01 23.06
C THR A 199 -7.22 -0.76 24.37
N GLY A 200 -7.21 -2.10 24.33
CA GLY A 200 -7.51 -2.95 25.49
C GLY A 200 -9.00 -3.27 25.70
N GLU A 201 -9.91 -2.81 24.84
CA GLU A 201 -11.34 -3.19 24.90
C GLU A 201 -11.65 -4.57 24.28
N GLY A 202 -10.63 -5.36 23.90
CA GLY A 202 -10.81 -6.72 23.38
C GLY A 202 -11.23 -6.80 21.91
N LYS A 203 -10.65 -5.96 21.05
CA LYS A 203 -10.91 -5.90 19.59
C LYS A 203 -10.84 -7.26 18.89
N THR A 204 -9.81 -8.07 19.17
CA THR A 204 -9.67 -9.43 18.61
C THR A 204 -10.88 -10.31 18.95
N LEU A 205 -11.35 -10.26 20.20
CA LEU A 205 -12.54 -11.00 20.62
C LEU A 205 -13.81 -10.46 19.96
N VAL A 206 -13.94 -9.13 19.82
CA VAL A 206 -15.06 -8.47 19.12
C VAL A 206 -15.21 -8.98 17.70
N ALA A 207 -14.09 -9.11 16.97
CA ALA A 207 -14.09 -9.52 15.57
C ALA A 207 -14.69 -10.92 15.35
N THR A 208 -14.61 -11.81 16.35
CA THR A 208 -15.20 -13.16 16.25
C THR A 208 -16.70 -13.15 15.94
N LEU A 209 -17.43 -12.13 16.39
CA LEU A 209 -18.88 -12.04 16.20
C LEU A 209 -19.26 -11.83 14.71
N PRO A 210 -18.81 -10.76 14.02
CA PRO A 210 -19.09 -10.56 12.61
C PRO A 210 -18.38 -11.57 11.71
N ILE A 211 -17.20 -12.10 12.10
CA ILE A 211 -16.53 -13.16 11.34
C ILE A 211 -17.44 -14.39 11.27
N TYR A 212 -17.91 -14.87 12.42
CA TYR A 212 -18.79 -16.04 12.50
C TYR A 212 -20.03 -15.85 11.61
N LEU A 213 -20.72 -14.71 11.77
CA LEU A 213 -21.94 -14.41 11.03
C LEU A 213 -21.72 -14.37 9.52
N ASN A 214 -20.71 -13.62 9.03
CA ASN A 214 -20.51 -13.46 7.59
C ASN A 214 -19.92 -14.75 6.95
N ALA A 215 -19.19 -15.57 7.71
CA ALA A 215 -18.68 -16.86 7.26
C ALA A 215 -19.80 -17.87 6.95
N LEU A 216 -21.01 -17.70 7.51
CA LEU A 216 -22.17 -18.56 7.24
C LEU A 216 -22.59 -18.60 5.76
N THR A 217 -22.20 -17.59 4.97
CA THR A 217 -22.46 -17.54 3.52
C THR A 217 -21.60 -18.50 2.71
N GLY A 218 -20.48 -19.00 3.27
CA GLY A 218 -19.50 -19.84 2.56
C GLY A 218 -18.66 -19.09 1.53
N LYS A 219 -18.71 -17.75 1.50
CA LYS A 219 -17.92 -16.91 0.58
C LYS A 219 -16.55 -16.49 1.14
N GLY A 220 -16.23 -16.93 2.36
CA GLY A 220 -15.00 -16.56 3.06
C GLY A 220 -15.06 -15.18 3.71
N VAL A 221 -14.32 -15.02 4.81
CA VAL A 221 -14.06 -13.75 5.49
C VAL A 221 -12.57 -13.56 5.61
N HIS A 222 -12.05 -12.42 5.15
CA HIS A 222 -10.64 -12.06 5.32
C HIS A 222 -10.48 -11.22 6.59
N VAL A 223 -9.60 -11.66 7.49
CA VAL A 223 -9.18 -10.88 8.67
C VAL A 223 -7.79 -10.33 8.40
N VAL A 224 -7.72 -9.03 8.25
CA VAL A 224 -6.51 -8.32 7.81
C VAL A 224 -5.84 -7.72 9.03
N THR A 225 -4.57 -8.04 9.23
CA THR A 225 -3.75 -7.44 10.29
C THR A 225 -2.55 -6.70 9.70
N VAL A 226 -1.89 -5.87 10.51
CA VAL A 226 -0.70 -5.10 10.11
C VAL A 226 0.58 -5.95 10.10
N ASN A 227 0.64 -7.04 10.87
CA ASN A 227 1.85 -7.85 11.02
C ASN A 227 1.53 -9.35 11.01
N GLU A 228 2.43 -10.12 10.38
CA GLU A 228 2.42 -11.57 10.32
C GLU A 228 2.29 -12.21 11.72
N TYR A 229 2.97 -11.66 12.73
CA TYR A 229 2.83 -12.14 14.10
C TYR A 229 1.38 -12.06 14.60
N LEU A 230 0.69 -10.94 14.35
CA LEU A 230 -0.70 -10.75 14.77
C LEU A 230 -1.64 -11.67 13.98
N ALA A 231 -1.45 -11.79 12.66
CA ALA A 231 -2.22 -12.71 11.82
C ALA A 231 -2.14 -14.15 12.35
N LYS A 232 -0.92 -14.65 12.60
CA LYS A 232 -0.68 -16.01 13.10
C LYS A 232 -1.26 -16.19 14.50
N ARG A 233 -0.91 -15.29 15.43
CA ARG A 233 -1.40 -15.31 16.82
C ARG A 233 -2.92 -15.33 16.87
N ASP A 234 -3.58 -14.41 16.18
CA ASP A 234 -5.04 -14.25 16.28
C ASP A 234 -5.77 -15.39 15.57
N SER A 235 -5.21 -15.92 14.47
CA SER A 235 -5.76 -17.10 13.80
C SER A 235 -5.76 -18.33 14.71
N GLU A 236 -4.67 -18.57 15.46
CA GLU A 236 -4.58 -19.70 16.39
C GLU A 236 -5.37 -19.45 17.68
N TRP A 237 -5.34 -18.22 18.18
CA TRP A 237 -6.00 -17.82 19.43
C TRP A 237 -7.53 -17.91 19.33
N MET A 238 -8.12 -17.41 18.23
CA MET A 238 -9.57 -17.36 18.03
C MET A 238 -10.14 -18.56 17.26
N ALA A 239 -9.30 -19.39 16.63
CA ALA A 239 -9.75 -20.57 15.86
C ALA A 239 -10.74 -21.46 16.61
N PRO A 240 -10.52 -21.84 17.90
CA PRO A 240 -11.42 -22.79 18.59
C PRO A 240 -12.88 -22.32 18.66
N ILE A 241 -13.12 -21.01 18.81
CA ILE A 241 -14.47 -20.44 18.86
C ILE A 241 -15.20 -20.63 17.52
N MET A 242 -14.49 -20.58 16.40
CA MET A 242 -15.05 -20.78 15.06
C MET A 242 -15.14 -22.25 14.67
N GLU A 243 -14.06 -22.99 14.92
CA GLU A 243 -13.92 -24.41 14.59
C GLU A 243 -14.91 -25.27 15.38
N PHE A 244 -15.17 -24.90 16.65
CA PHE A 244 -16.23 -25.50 17.45
C PHE A 244 -17.57 -25.43 16.72
N HIS A 245 -17.83 -24.38 15.94
CA HIS A 245 -19.07 -24.21 15.18
C HIS A 245 -19.05 -24.79 13.77
N GLY A 246 -18.01 -25.53 13.38
CA GLY A 246 -17.95 -26.13 12.04
C GLY A 246 -17.42 -25.18 10.96
N LEU A 247 -16.74 -24.10 11.34
CA LEU A 247 -16.06 -23.18 10.42
C LEU A 247 -14.55 -23.46 10.40
N THR A 248 -13.95 -23.39 9.23
CA THR A 248 -12.51 -23.56 9.04
C THR A 248 -11.78 -22.22 9.17
N VAL A 249 -10.67 -22.19 9.90
CA VAL A 249 -9.83 -21.01 10.10
C VAL A 249 -8.40 -21.33 9.66
N ASP A 250 -7.81 -20.46 8.84
CA ASP A 250 -6.43 -20.61 8.39
C ASP A 250 -5.74 -19.25 8.22
N CYS A 251 -4.41 -19.24 8.11
CA CYS A 251 -3.58 -18.04 7.96
C CYS A 251 -2.61 -18.18 6.79
N ILE A 252 -2.71 -17.26 5.80
CA ILE A 252 -1.91 -17.33 4.57
C ILE A 252 -0.42 -17.16 4.82
N ASP A 253 -0.05 -16.46 5.90
CA ASP A 253 1.33 -16.15 6.26
C ASP A 253 2.06 -17.37 6.87
N LEU A 254 1.35 -18.46 7.16
CA LEU A 254 1.96 -19.75 7.53
C LEU A 254 2.62 -20.45 6.33
N TYR A 255 2.29 -20.04 5.10
CA TYR A 255 2.63 -20.77 3.89
C TYR A 255 3.45 -19.95 2.91
N LYS A 256 4.36 -20.64 2.21
CA LYS A 256 5.19 -20.04 1.15
C LYS A 256 4.31 -19.42 0.04
N LYS A 257 4.78 -18.30 -0.51
CA LYS A 257 4.19 -17.58 -1.65
C LYS A 257 3.93 -18.55 -2.81
N ASN A 258 2.78 -18.45 -3.48
CA ASN A 258 2.35 -19.32 -4.60
C ASN A 258 2.25 -20.84 -4.33
N SER A 259 2.25 -21.28 -3.06
CA SER A 259 2.12 -22.70 -2.73
C SER A 259 0.67 -23.20 -2.76
N TYR A 260 0.52 -24.52 -2.92
CA TYR A 260 -0.79 -25.19 -2.83
C TYR A 260 -1.45 -25.01 -1.45
N LEU A 261 -0.65 -25.05 -0.37
CA LEU A 261 -1.15 -24.85 0.99
C LEU A 261 -1.70 -23.42 1.18
N ARG A 262 -1.03 -22.42 0.60
CA ARG A 262 -1.52 -21.04 0.62
C ARG A 262 -2.88 -20.89 -0.06
N ARG A 263 -3.12 -21.61 -1.17
CA ARG A 263 -4.45 -21.67 -1.80
C ARG A 263 -5.49 -22.31 -0.89
N LYS A 264 -5.14 -23.42 -0.24
CA LYS A 264 -6.03 -24.06 0.75
C LYS A 264 -6.40 -23.11 1.90
N ALA A 265 -5.49 -22.23 2.32
CA ALA A 265 -5.78 -21.24 3.36
C ALA A 265 -6.84 -20.22 2.93
N TYR A 266 -6.83 -19.76 1.68
CA TYR A 266 -7.94 -18.97 1.11
C TYR A 266 -9.22 -19.78 0.92
N GLU A 267 -9.11 -21.12 0.90
CA GLU A 267 -10.26 -22.00 0.85
C GLU A 267 -10.99 -22.15 2.21
N ALA A 268 -10.40 -21.66 3.30
CA ALA A 268 -11.04 -21.64 4.60
C ALA A 268 -12.26 -20.69 4.63
N ASP A 269 -13.14 -20.89 5.63
CA ASP A 269 -14.27 -19.98 5.88
C ASP A 269 -13.77 -18.63 6.43
N VAL A 270 -12.66 -18.66 7.19
CA VAL A 270 -11.99 -17.49 7.75
C VAL A 270 -10.51 -17.56 7.41
N THR A 271 -10.01 -16.51 6.75
CA THR A 271 -8.61 -16.42 6.31
C THR A 271 -7.95 -15.21 6.96
N TYR A 272 -6.96 -15.45 7.83
CA TYR A 272 -6.10 -14.41 8.40
C TYR A 272 -4.90 -14.13 7.50
N GLY A 273 -4.39 -12.89 7.52
CA GLY A 273 -3.17 -12.52 6.84
C GLY A 273 -2.80 -11.06 6.99
N THR A 274 -1.57 -10.71 6.61
CA THR A 274 -1.18 -9.30 6.50
C THR A 274 -1.82 -8.61 5.30
N ASN A 275 -2.10 -7.32 5.46
CA ASN A 275 -2.58 -6.44 4.38
C ASN A 275 -1.71 -6.52 3.11
N ASN A 276 -0.38 -6.50 3.25
CA ASN A 276 0.55 -6.58 2.13
C ASN A 276 0.45 -7.92 1.40
N GLU A 277 0.37 -9.03 2.13
CA GLU A 277 0.32 -10.37 1.52
C GLU A 277 -1.00 -10.63 0.76
N PHE A 278 -2.14 -10.12 1.27
CA PHE A 278 -3.40 -10.11 0.52
C PHE A 278 -3.27 -9.33 -0.79
N VAL A 279 -2.63 -8.16 -0.78
CA VAL A 279 -2.45 -7.37 -2.01
C VAL A 279 -1.48 -8.04 -2.98
N PHE A 280 -0.37 -8.58 -2.49
CA PHE A 280 0.61 -9.24 -3.36
C PHE A 280 0.07 -10.52 -3.96
N ASP A 281 -0.71 -11.33 -3.23
CA ASP A 281 -1.41 -12.48 -3.82
C ASP A 281 -2.38 -12.04 -4.93
N TYR A 282 -3.12 -10.95 -4.72
CA TYR A 282 -3.97 -10.38 -5.76
C TYR A 282 -3.17 -9.93 -6.99
N LEU A 283 -2.04 -9.24 -6.81
CA LEU A 283 -1.17 -8.84 -7.91
C LEU A 283 -0.60 -10.07 -8.65
N ARG A 284 -0.15 -11.10 -7.91
CA ARG A 284 0.36 -12.37 -8.47
C ARG A 284 -0.71 -13.13 -9.23
N ASP A 285 -1.94 -13.16 -8.74
CA ASP A 285 -3.09 -13.76 -9.42
C ASP A 285 -3.37 -13.11 -10.79
N ASN A 286 -3.06 -11.82 -10.93
CA ASN A 286 -3.17 -11.12 -12.21
C ASN A 286 -1.98 -11.38 -13.15
N MET A 287 -0.97 -12.16 -12.75
CA MET A 287 0.18 -12.55 -13.57
C MET A 287 0.19 -14.05 -13.92
N VAL A 288 -0.75 -14.85 -13.39
CA VAL A 288 -0.76 -16.29 -13.65
C VAL A 288 -1.15 -16.62 -15.10
N TYR A 289 -0.62 -17.73 -15.61
CA TYR A 289 -0.92 -18.26 -16.95
C TYR A 289 -2.02 -19.32 -16.97
N SER A 290 -2.56 -19.69 -15.81
CA SER A 290 -3.55 -20.77 -15.67
C SER A 290 -4.48 -20.49 -14.50
N CYS A 291 -5.77 -20.76 -14.68
CA CYS A 291 -6.77 -20.64 -13.60
C CYS A 291 -6.46 -21.55 -12.42
N LYS A 292 -5.82 -22.71 -12.67
CA LYS A 292 -5.35 -23.62 -11.61
C LYS A 292 -4.26 -23.01 -10.72
N ASN A 293 -3.72 -21.85 -11.08
CA ASN A 293 -2.68 -21.17 -10.31
C ASN A 293 -3.24 -20.00 -9.49
N LEU A 294 -4.50 -19.61 -9.69
CA LEU A 294 -5.16 -18.59 -8.87
C LEU A 294 -5.22 -19.02 -7.41
N ILE A 295 -5.04 -18.08 -6.50
CA ILE A 295 -4.98 -18.33 -5.06
C ILE A 295 -6.21 -17.70 -4.39
N GLN A 296 -6.56 -16.47 -4.72
CA GLN A 296 -7.68 -15.77 -4.09
C GLN A 296 -9.04 -16.16 -4.65
N ARG A 297 -10.03 -16.15 -3.75
CA ARG A 297 -11.45 -16.19 -4.08
C ARG A 297 -11.95 -14.81 -4.53
N GLU A 298 -13.22 -14.73 -4.91
CA GLU A 298 -13.88 -13.44 -5.10
C GLU A 298 -13.91 -12.66 -3.78
N LEU A 299 -13.52 -11.38 -3.82
CA LEU A 299 -13.40 -10.54 -2.62
C LEU A 299 -14.79 -10.20 -2.06
N ASN A 300 -15.15 -10.82 -0.94
CA ASN A 300 -16.48 -10.70 -0.33
C ASN A 300 -16.48 -9.73 0.87
N TYR A 301 -15.96 -10.18 2.02
CA TYR A 301 -15.93 -9.39 3.24
C TYR A 301 -14.53 -9.37 3.85
N ALA A 302 -14.05 -8.18 4.18
CA ALA A 302 -12.82 -7.98 4.95
C ALA A 302 -13.09 -7.21 6.24
N ILE A 303 -12.45 -7.66 7.33
CA ILE A 303 -12.32 -6.90 8.57
C ILE A 303 -10.86 -6.54 8.72
N ILE A 304 -10.56 -5.24 8.79
CA ILE A 304 -9.21 -4.74 9.01
C ILE A 304 -9.04 -4.39 10.48
N ASP A 305 -8.13 -5.09 11.16
CA ASP A 305 -7.63 -4.66 12.47
C ASP A 305 -6.67 -3.48 12.31
N GLU A 306 -6.76 -2.51 13.22
CA GLU A 306 -6.02 -1.26 13.15
C GLU A 306 -6.17 -0.58 11.78
N ILE A 307 -7.42 -0.47 11.31
CA ILE A 307 -7.79 -0.05 9.95
C ILE A 307 -7.18 1.28 9.52
N ASP A 308 -7.00 2.17 10.47
CA ASP A 308 -6.42 3.47 10.25
C ASP A 308 -4.94 3.39 9.83
N SER A 309 -4.16 2.41 10.28
CA SER A 309 -2.81 2.28 9.72
C SER A 309 -2.76 1.62 8.38
N VAL A 310 -3.68 0.69 8.11
CA VAL A 310 -3.71 0.06 6.80
C VAL A 310 -4.21 1.05 5.73
N LEU A 311 -5.22 1.86 6.06
CA LEU A 311 -5.90 2.72 5.09
C LEU A 311 -5.47 4.20 5.12
N ILE A 312 -4.77 4.67 6.15
CA ILE A 312 -4.26 6.05 6.23
C ILE A 312 -2.73 6.08 6.18
N ASP A 313 -2.06 5.32 7.04
CA ASP A 313 -0.59 5.36 7.14
C ASP A 313 0.10 4.65 5.97
N GLU A 314 -0.20 3.36 5.78
CA GLU A 314 0.42 2.53 4.75
C GLU A 314 -0.14 2.79 3.34
N ALA A 315 -1.31 3.42 3.27
CA ALA A 315 -1.98 3.78 2.02
C ALA A 315 -1.20 4.76 1.13
N ARG A 316 -0.14 5.40 1.64
CA ARG A 316 0.64 6.44 0.97
C ARG A 316 1.40 5.95 -0.26
N THR A 317 1.95 4.74 -0.20
CA THR A 317 2.78 4.19 -1.27
C THR A 317 2.10 3.01 -1.95
N PRO A 318 2.01 2.98 -3.29
CA PRO A 318 1.51 1.81 -3.99
C PRO A 318 2.40 0.59 -3.73
N LEU A 319 1.78 -0.58 -3.62
CA LEU A 319 2.48 -1.86 -3.59
C LEU A 319 2.83 -2.27 -5.02
N ILE A 320 4.06 -2.69 -5.22
CA ILE A 320 4.65 -2.92 -6.55
C ILE A 320 5.29 -4.31 -6.57
N ILE A 321 4.98 -5.10 -7.61
CA ILE A 321 5.81 -6.24 -8.00
C ILE A 321 6.81 -5.72 -9.02
N SER A 322 8.10 -5.84 -8.72
CA SER A 322 9.18 -5.44 -9.65
C SER A 322 9.90 -6.66 -10.20
N ALA A 323 10.44 -6.53 -11.41
CA ALA A 323 11.42 -7.46 -11.97
C ALA A 323 12.77 -6.77 -12.13
N GLY A 324 13.86 -7.52 -11.91
CA GLY A 324 15.20 -7.04 -12.25
C GLY A 324 15.31 -6.79 -13.76
N VAL A 325 15.89 -5.66 -14.16
CA VAL A 325 16.25 -5.43 -15.55
C VAL A 325 17.49 -6.27 -15.86
N SER A 326 17.40 -7.14 -16.87
CA SER A 326 18.57 -7.85 -17.40
C SER A 326 19.43 -6.85 -18.17
N GLY A 327 20.59 -6.49 -17.63
CA GLY A 327 21.53 -5.52 -18.20
C GLY A 327 22.75 -5.32 -17.30
N GLN A 328 23.78 -4.62 -17.80
CA GLN A 328 24.96 -4.24 -17.02
C GLN A 328 24.56 -3.22 -15.93
N VAL A 329 25.14 -3.37 -14.73
CA VAL A 329 25.05 -2.36 -13.67
C VAL A 329 25.53 -1.02 -14.25
N ASN A 330 24.78 0.06 -13.99
CA ASN A 330 25.15 1.38 -14.49
C ASN A 330 26.48 1.82 -13.86
N SER A 331 27.58 1.68 -14.61
CA SER A 331 28.94 2.01 -14.17
C SER A 331 29.14 3.49 -13.87
N ASN A 332 28.23 4.36 -14.36
CA ASN A 332 28.28 5.80 -14.13
C ASN A 332 28.23 6.16 -12.63
N TYR A 333 27.58 5.36 -11.77
CA TYR A 333 27.54 5.64 -10.34
C TYR A 333 28.93 5.59 -9.70
N TYR A 334 29.76 4.61 -10.05
CA TYR A 334 31.14 4.52 -9.55
C TYR A 334 31.98 5.69 -10.06
N LEU A 335 31.84 6.04 -11.34
CA LEU A 335 32.58 7.13 -11.98
C LEU A 335 32.25 8.52 -11.40
N LEU A 336 30.97 8.79 -11.15
CA LEU A 336 30.48 10.12 -10.78
C LEU A 336 30.43 10.35 -9.27
N LYS A 337 30.42 9.28 -8.46
CA LYS A 337 30.33 9.35 -7.00
C LYS A 337 31.34 10.33 -6.41
N ASP A 338 32.62 10.16 -6.73
CA ASP A 338 33.67 10.96 -6.10
C ASP A 338 33.61 12.44 -6.51
N LYS A 339 33.16 12.72 -7.75
CA LYS A 339 32.95 14.08 -8.25
C LYS A 339 31.82 14.78 -7.48
N VAL A 340 30.68 14.09 -7.30
CA VAL A 340 29.55 14.62 -6.51
C VAL A 340 29.91 14.76 -5.04
N LYS A 341 30.68 13.81 -4.48
CA LYS A 341 31.17 13.90 -3.09
C LYS A 341 32.09 15.11 -2.89
N LYS A 342 32.97 15.42 -3.84
CA LYS A 342 33.80 16.65 -3.82
C LYS A 342 32.93 17.91 -3.87
N LEU A 343 31.92 17.95 -4.76
CA LEU A 343 30.98 19.07 -4.86
C LEU A 343 30.26 19.32 -3.51
N PHE A 344 29.70 18.26 -2.91
CA PHE A 344 29.03 18.35 -1.61
C PHE A 344 29.97 18.89 -0.52
N LYS A 345 31.22 18.43 -0.49
CA LYS A 345 32.24 18.94 0.45
C LYS A 345 32.57 20.42 0.21
N LYS A 346 32.69 20.86 -1.05
CA LYS A 346 32.91 22.27 -1.39
C LYS A 346 31.75 23.15 -0.90
N GLN A 347 30.50 22.72 -1.13
CA GLN A 347 29.32 23.40 -0.59
C GLN A 347 29.38 23.48 0.94
N LEU A 348 29.64 22.37 1.63
CA LEU A 348 29.72 22.36 3.10
C LEU A 348 30.80 23.31 3.63
N TYR A 349 31.99 23.32 3.03
CA TYR A 349 33.07 24.22 3.41
C TYR A 349 32.68 25.70 3.21
N PHE A 350 32.10 26.02 2.06
CA PHE A 350 31.59 27.36 1.75
C PHE A 350 30.53 27.79 2.78
N LEU A 351 29.54 26.95 3.05
CA LEU A 351 28.47 27.23 4.00
C LEU A 351 28.98 27.40 5.43
N ASN A 352 30.02 26.68 5.86
CA ASN A 352 30.62 26.88 7.17
C ASN A 352 31.22 28.30 7.31
N LYS A 353 31.90 28.79 6.27
CA LYS A 353 32.46 30.14 6.23
C LYS A 353 31.34 31.19 6.26
N ILE A 354 30.33 31.03 5.41
CA ILE A 354 29.18 31.94 5.34
C ILE A 354 28.36 31.93 6.63
N PHE A 355 28.21 30.78 7.29
CA PHE A 355 27.51 30.66 8.57
C PHE A 355 28.23 31.43 9.70
N ASN A 356 29.56 31.31 9.79
CA ASN A 356 30.33 32.06 10.79
C ASN A 356 30.24 33.56 10.54
N LEU A 357 30.35 34.00 9.27
CA LEU A 357 30.19 35.40 8.88
C LEU A 357 28.79 35.93 9.22
N SER A 358 27.74 35.16 8.88
CA SER A 358 26.35 35.48 9.22
C SER A 358 26.18 35.69 10.73
N ARG A 359 26.72 34.76 11.53
CA ARG A 359 26.65 34.84 12.99
C ARG A 359 27.34 36.09 13.53
N GLU A 360 28.54 36.41 13.03
CA GLU A 360 29.27 37.62 13.43
C GLU A 360 28.51 38.90 13.06
N GLN A 361 27.94 38.97 11.85
CA GLN A 361 27.14 40.11 11.38
C GLN A 361 25.84 40.31 12.18
N ILE A 362 25.15 39.23 12.52
CA ILE A 362 23.93 39.31 13.35
C ILE A 362 24.28 39.76 14.76
N ILE A 363 25.36 39.25 15.35
CA ILE A 363 25.83 39.66 16.67
C ILE A 363 26.25 41.14 16.69
N SER A 364 26.86 41.65 15.62
CA SER A 364 27.24 43.07 15.49
C SER A 364 26.08 44.00 15.14
N GLY A 365 24.86 43.48 14.96
CA GLY A 365 23.64 44.25 14.67
C GLY A 365 23.33 44.47 13.19
N ASN A 366 24.15 43.95 12.26
CA ASN A 366 23.90 44.00 10.83
C ASN A 366 22.97 42.85 10.40
N GLU A 367 21.68 42.96 10.78
CA GLU A 367 20.68 41.92 10.56
C GLU A 367 20.37 41.68 9.07
N LYS A 368 20.51 42.70 8.20
CA LYS A 368 20.22 42.57 6.76
C LYS A 368 21.25 41.68 6.04
N GLU A 369 22.53 41.99 6.15
CA GLU A 369 23.58 41.18 5.50
C GLU A 369 23.76 39.84 6.21
N GLY A 370 23.69 39.86 7.55
CA GLY A 370 23.72 38.64 8.36
C GLY A 370 22.56 37.70 8.01
N GLY A 371 21.36 38.23 7.80
CA GLY A 371 20.17 37.51 7.36
C GLY A 371 20.30 36.93 5.95
N LEU A 372 20.83 37.68 4.98
CA LEU A 372 21.14 37.18 3.64
C LEU A 372 22.08 35.96 3.70
N ASN A 373 23.17 36.06 4.45
CA ASN A 373 24.11 34.96 4.61
C ASN A 373 23.48 33.77 5.37
N LEU A 374 22.62 34.04 6.35
CA LEU A 374 21.86 32.99 7.04
C LEU A 374 20.93 32.25 6.08
N PHE A 375 20.25 32.98 5.19
CA PHE A 375 19.36 32.43 4.18
C PHE A 375 20.10 31.60 3.13
N LYS A 376 21.32 31.99 2.72
CA LYS A 376 22.21 31.16 1.89
C LYS A 376 22.52 29.81 2.56
N VAL A 377 22.83 29.80 3.86
CA VAL A 377 23.09 28.57 4.62
C VAL A 377 21.84 27.69 4.69
N TYR A 378 20.67 28.29 4.94
CA TYR A 378 19.40 27.59 4.97
C TYR A 378 19.05 26.95 3.62
N ARG A 379 19.15 27.69 2.51
CA ARG A 379 18.91 27.15 1.15
C ARG A 379 19.94 26.12 0.72
N GLY A 380 21.19 26.26 1.15
CA GLY A 380 22.26 25.34 0.81
C GLY A 380 22.20 24.00 1.55
N LEU A 381 22.01 24.03 2.88
CA LEU A 381 21.89 22.85 3.75
C LEU A 381 20.93 23.13 4.93
N PRO A 382 19.60 23.00 4.77
CA PRO A 382 18.63 23.37 5.81
C PRO A 382 18.72 22.48 7.07
N LYS A 383 19.22 21.25 6.93
CA LYS A 383 19.48 20.30 8.04
C LYS A 383 20.88 20.44 8.66
N TYR A 384 21.59 21.53 8.38
CA TYR A 384 22.90 21.76 8.97
C TYR A 384 22.78 21.97 10.49
N LYS A 385 23.42 21.10 11.29
CA LYS A 385 23.23 21.08 12.76
C LYS A 385 23.51 22.44 13.45
N PRO A 386 24.60 23.16 13.10
CA PRO A 386 24.86 24.49 13.67
C PRO A 386 23.82 25.53 13.29
N LEU A 387 23.27 25.47 12.07
CA LEU A 387 22.15 26.32 11.64
C LEU A 387 20.92 26.07 12.52
N ILE A 388 20.50 24.82 12.69
CA ILE A 388 19.32 24.47 13.49
C ILE A 388 19.46 25.01 14.93
N LYS A 389 20.64 24.81 15.54
CA LYS A 389 20.93 25.31 16.89
C LYS A 389 20.85 26.83 16.98
N PHE A 390 21.43 27.53 15.99
CA PHE A 390 21.42 28.99 15.93
C PHE A 390 20.02 29.57 15.70
N LEU A 391 19.17 28.90 14.91
CA LEU A 391 17.77 29.28 14.74
C LEU A 391 16.92 29.07 16.00
N GLY A 392 17.35 28.19 16.91
CA GLY A 392 16.77 28.06 18.26
C GLY A 392 17.13 29.21 19.21
N GLU A 393 18.06 30.09 18.82
CA GLU A 393 18.44 31.28 19.60
C GLU A 393 17.45 32.45 19.38
N LYS A 394 17.46 33.48 20.26
CA LYS A 394 16.44 34.57 20.20
C LYS A 394 16.61 35.36 18.91
N LYS A 395 15.49 35.81 18.31
CA LYS A 395 15.41 36.63 17.06
C LYS A 395 15.92 35.99 15.76
N ASN A 396 16.90 35.08 15.80
CA ASN A 396 17.56 34.55 14.59
C ASN A 396 16.61 33.87 13.59
N ARG A 397 15.61 33.14 14.10
CA ARG A 397 14.57 32.55 13.25
C ARG A 397 13.75 33.61 12.52
N LYS A 398 13.37 34.67 13.23
CA LYS A 398 12.61 35.79 12.65
C LYS A 398 13.44 36.50 11.57
N ILE A 399 14.74 36.71 11.80
CA ILE A 399 15.65 37.28 10.80
C ILE A 399 15.68 36.41 9.52
N LEU A 400 15.75 35.08 9.67
CA LEU A 400 15.69 34.17 8.53
C LEU A 400 14.36 34.27 7.78
N GLU A 401 13.23 34.27 8.50
CA GLU A 401 11.88 34.34 7.93
C GLU A 401 11.62 35.68 7.22
N ASP A 402 12.03 36.80 7.82
CA ASP A 402 11.95 38.14 7.24
C ASP A 402 12.82 38.25 5.97
N THR A 403 14.00 37.63 6.00
CA THR A 403 14.89 37.56 4.82
C THR A 403 14.28 36.68 3.72
N GLU A 404 13.77 35.49 4.06
CA GLU A 404 13.10 34.60 3.12
C GLU A 404 11.92 35.32 2.45
N TYR A 405 11.08 36.01 3.22
CA TYR A 405 9.98 36.81 2.72
C TYR A 405 10.45 37.89 1.72
N TYR A 406 11.51 38.63 2.06
CA TYR A 406 12.09 39.65 1.18
C TYR A 406 12.58 39.08 -0.16
N PHE A 407 13.16 37.89 -0.18
CA PHE A 407 13.61 37.28 -1.44
C PHE A 407 12.50 36.54 -2.20
N MET A 408 11.44 36.14 -1.51
CA MET A 408 10.25 35.54 -2.11
C MET A 408 9.27 36.57 -2.66
N GLN A 409 9.33 37.83 -2.22
CA GLN A 409 8.53 38.92 -2.78
C GLN A 409 8.80 39.07 -4.28
N ASP A 410 7.83 39.58 -5.03
CA ASP A 410 7.89 39.73 -6.49
C ASP A 410 8.23 38.43 -7.25
N ASN A 411 7.60 37.32 -6.88
CA ASN A 411 7.76 36.01 -7.55
C ASN A 411 9.21 35.49 -7.59
N ASN A 412 9.98 35.65 -6.50
CA ASN A 412 11.38 35.21 -6.42
C ASN A 412 12.34 35.93 -7.38
N LYS A 413 12.01 37.14 -7.87
CA LYS A 413 12.82 37.89 -8.85
C LYS A 413 14.29 38.04 -8.43
N ASN A 414 14.53 38.27 -7.13
CA ASN A 414 15.87 38.49 -6.59
C ASN A 414 16.53 37.22 -6.03
N MET A 415 15.90 36.04 -6.16
CA MET A 415 16.40 34.80 -5.58
C MET A 415 17.75 34.37 -6.17
N PHE A 416 18.03 34.74 -7.41
CA PHE A 416 19.32 34.45 -8.05
C PHE A 416 20.50 35.03 -7.27
N ILE A 417 20.34 36.13 -6.53
CA ILE A 417 21.38 36.75 -5.68
C ILE A 417 21.80 35.81 -4.55
N VAL A 418 20.85 35.01 -4.06
CA VAL A 418 21.09 34.01 -3.00
C VAL A 418 21.67 32.75 -3.61
N ASP A 419 21.08 32.28 -4.71
CA ASP A 419 21.37 30.98 -5.30
C ASP A 419 22.67 30.95 -6.12
N SER A 420 23.07 32.07 -6.73
CA SER A 420 24.29 32.16 -7.56
C SER A 420 25.56 31.86 -6.78
N ASP A 421 25.53 32.04 -5.46
CA ASP A 421 26.69 31.78 -4.61
C ASP A 421 26.89 30.32 -4.25
N LEU A 422 25.81 29.56 -4.27
CA LEU A 422 25.77 28.16 -3.90
C LEU A 422 26.14 27.28 -5.10
N PHE A 423 26.53 26.04 -4.84
CA PHE A 423 26.70 25.04 -5.89
C PHE A 423 25.38 24.35 -6.23
N PHE A 424 24.53 24.12 -5.24
CA PHE A 424 23.19 23.57 -5.40
C PHE A 424 22.28 24.12 -4.30
N VAL A 425 20.97 24.04 -4.54
CA VAL A 425 19.91 24.54 -3.67
C VAL A 425 19.03 23.37 -3.24
N ILE A 426 18.66 23.33 -1.96
CA ILE A 426 17.78 22.32 -1.39
C ILE A 426 16.46 22.97 -0.98
N ASN A 427 15.35 22.38 -1.43
CA ASN A 427 14.04 22.69 -0.88
C ASN A 427 13.58 21.53 0.02
N GLU A 428 13.67 21.71 1.34
CA GLU A 428 13.28 20.68 2.33
C GLU A 428 11.77 20.38 2.27
N LYS A 429 10.93 21.36 1.92
CA LYS A 429 9.46 21.17 1.82
C LYS A 429 9.10 20.23 0.67
N ASN A 430 9.84 20.29 -0.44
CA ASN A 430 9.59 19.50 -1.64
C ASN A 430 10.54 18.31 -1.80
N ASN A 431 11.55 18.16 -0.94
CA ASN A 431 12.65 17.20 -1.11
C ASN A 431 13.28 17.26 -2.52
N THR A 432 13.52 18.47 -3.03
CA THR A 432 14.18 18.70 -4.31
C THR A 432 15.57 19.31 -4.14
N VAL A 433 16.44 19.00 -5.10
CA VAL A 433 17.80 19.54 -5.19
C VAL A 433 18.01 20.01 -6.62
N GLU A 434 18.46 21.24 -6.77
CA GLU A 434 18.68 21.90 -8.06
C GLU A 434 20.11 22.42 -8.12
N PHE A 435 20.79 22.21 -9.26
CA PHE A 435 22.12 22.75 -9.47
C PHE A 435 22.05 24.21 -9.89
N SER A 436 22.92 25.02 -9.31
CA SER A 436 23.24 26.36 -9.80
C SER A 436 24.22 26.28 -10.98
N GLU A 437 24.48 27.42 -11.62
CA GLU A 437 25.57 27.55 -12.61
C GLU A 437 26.94 27.16 -12.03
N LYS A 438 27.27 27.56 -10.78
CA LYS A 438 28.53 27.15 -10.13
C LYS A 438 28.63 25.64 -9.97
N GLY A 439 27.52 24.98 -9.64
CA GLY A 439 27.45 23.52 -9.53
C GLY A 439 27.63 22.81 -10.85
N ILE A 440 26.95 23.31 -11.89
CA ILE A 440 27.04 22.83 -13.27
C ILE A 440 28.50 22.92 -13.74
N ASN A 441 29.11 24.11 -13.62
CA ASN A 441 30.49 24.35 -14.05
C ASN A 441 31.49 23.45 -13.32
N PHE A 442 31.37 23.31 -11.99
CA PHE A 442 32.26 22.45 -11.21
C PHE A 442 32.21 20.98 -11.66
N ILE A 443 31.01 20.44 -11.93
CA ILE A 443 30.88 19.06 -12.38
C ILE A 443 31.37 18.91 -13.84
N SER A 444 31.07 19.89 -14.71
CA SER A 444 31.59 19.92 -16.08
C SER A 444 33.13 19.95 -16.14
N GLU A 445 33.77 20.73 -15.27
CA GLU A 445 35.23 20.77 -15.09
C GLU A 445 35.78 19.43 -14.60
N GLU A 446 35.21 18.85 -13.55
CA GLU A 446 35.63 17.52 -13.06
C GLU A 446 35.40 16.41 -14.11
N MET A 447 34.52 16.63 -15.09
CA MET A 447 34.26 15.73 -16.21
C MET A 447 35.13 16.00 -17.45
N ASN A 448 35.91 17.08 -17.48
CA ASN A 448 36.60 17.60 -18.67
C ASN A 448 35.65 17.75 -19.89
N ASP A 449 34.37 18.08 -19.63
CA ASP A 449 33.37 18.30 -20.67
C ASP A 449 32.56 19.57 -20.34
N PRO A 450 32.89 20.73 -20.95
CA PRO A 450 32.16 21.98 -20.68
C PRO A 450 30.68 21.88 -21.06
N ASN A 451 30.34 20.99 -22.00
CA ASN A 451 28.99 20.78 -22.45
C ASN A 451 28.29 19.67 -21.66
N PHE A 452 28.83 19.16 -20.55
CA PHE A 452 28.32 17.94 -19.88
C PHE A 452 26.82 17.96 -19.59
N PHE A 453 26.26 19.10 -19.14
CA PHE A 453 24.82 19.26 -18.89
C PHE A 453 23.99 19.66 -20.12
N ILE A 454 24.64 19.96 -21.25
CA ILE A 454 23.98 20.36 -22.50
C ILE A 454 23.67 19.12 -23.32
N LEU A 455 22.40 18.73 -23.38
CA LEU A 455 21.95 17.65 -24.25
C LEU A 455 21.92 18.12 -25.71
N PRO A 456 22.49 17.35 -26.66
CA PRO A 456 22.40 17.70 -28.07
C PRO A 456 20.95 17.55 -28.57
N ASP A 457 20.50 18.49 -29.40
CA ASP A 457 19.23 18.37 -30.10
C ASP A 457 19.35 17.26 -31.18
N ILE A 458 18.81 16.08 -30.86
CA ILE A 458 18.83 14.93 -31.77
C ILE A 458 18.02 15.23 -33.02
N HIS A 459 16.90 15.96 -32.92
CA HIS A 459 16.03 16.25 -34.05
C HIS A 459 16.75 17.13 -35.06
N LYS A 460 17.37 18.22 -34.61
CA LYS A 460 18.16 19.09 -35.49
C LYS A 460 19.31 18.32 -36.14
N LYS A 461 20.07 17.54 -35.37
CA LYS A 461 21.15 16.71 -35.93
C LYS A 461 20.66 15.66 -36.93
N PHE A 462 19.47 15.10 -36.75
CA PHE A 462 18.89 14.15 -37.71
C PHE A 462 18.50 14.83 -39.02
N ILE A 463 17.96 16.05 -38.96
CA ILE A 463 17.67 16.86 -40.14
C ILE A 463 18.98 17.20 -40.88
N ASP A 464 20.02 17.64 -40.14
CA ASP A 464 21.33 17.95 -40.72
C ASP A 464 21.97 16.70 -41.37
N LEU A 465 21.86 15.53 -40.74
CA LEU A 465 22.34 14.25 -41.32
C LEU A 465 21.57 13.82 -42.57
N GLU A 466 20.28 14.15 -42.66
CA GLU A 466 19.50 13.86 -43.85
C GLU A 466 19.96 14.69 -45.05
N SER A 467 20.43 15.92 -44.81
CA SER A 467 20.97 16.82 -45.85
C SER A 467 22.31 16.36 -46.46
N LEU A 468 23.12 15.59 -45.73
CA LEU A 468 24.43 15.11 -46.21
C LEU A 468 24.30 14.01 -47.29
N LYS A 469 25.13 14.08 -48.34
CA LYS A 469 25.19 13.07 -49.43
C LYS A 469 26.04 11.85 -49.04
N ILE A 470 25.60 11.15 -47.99
CA ILE A 470 26.23 9.94 -47.44
C ILE A 470 25.32 8.73 -47.69
N SER A 471 25.88 7.50 -47.78
CA SER A 471 25.09 6.27 -47.96
C SER A 471 24.05 6.05 -46.85
N LYS A 472 22.91 5.39 -47.16
CA LYS A 472 21.84 5.12 -46.18
C LYS A 472 22.34 4.33 -44.97
N THR A 473 23.24 3.37 -45.19
CA THR A 473 23.85 2.56 -44.13
C THR A 473 24.72 3.40 -43.19
N GLN A 474 25.57 4.28 -43.73
CA GLN A 474 26.35 5.22 -42.91
C GLN A 474 25.45 6.21 -42.16
N LYS A 475 24.36 6.71 -42.78
CA LYS A 475 23.40 7.56 -42.07
C LYS A 475 22.78 6.86 -40.86
N GLU A 476 22.45 5.57 -41.00
CA GLU A 476 21.89 4.78 -39.90
C GLU A 476 22.91 4.54 -38.77
N ILE A 477 24.17 4.26 -39.12
CA ILE A 477 25.27 4.14 -38.14
C ILE A 477 25.42 5.44 -37.34
N ILE A 478 25.49 6.59 -38.02
CA ILE A 478 25.64 7.89 -37.34
C ILE A 478 24.39 8.23 -36.51
N LYS A 479 23.18 7.91 -37.00
CA LYS A 479 21.93 8.07 -36.21
C LYS A 479 21.99 7.25 -34.93
N ASN A 480 22.42 5.98 -35.00
CA ASN A 480 22.58 5.12 -33.84
C ASN A 480 23.67 5.61 -32.87
N GLU A 481 24.78 6.13 -33.38
CA GLU A 481 25.83 6.76 -32.56
C GLU A 481 25.31 8.01 -31.84
N LEU A 482 24.55 8.87 -32.52
CA LEU A 482 23.93 10.05 -31.91
C LEU A 482 22.94 9.67 -30.82
N ILE A 483 22.10 8.66 -31.05
CA ILE A 483 21.15 8.13 -30.07
C ILE A 483 21.91 7.58 -28.86
N THR A 484 22.95 6.78 -29.10
CA THR A 484 23.76 6.16 -28.04
C THR A 484 24.48 7.23 -27.21
N ASN A 485 25.07 8.24 -27.85
CA ASN A 485 25.71 9.36 -27.16
C ASN A 485 24.72 10.19 -26.35
N TYR A 486 23.53 10.44 -26.87
CA TYR A 486 22.46 11.13 -26.15
C TYR A 486 22.03 10.34 -24.91
N TYR A 487 21.75 9.04 -25.04
CA TYR A 487 21.37 8.19 -23.91
C TYR A 487 22.47 8.15 -22.84
N ASN A 488 23.73 7.93 -23.25
CA ASN A 488 24.87 7.93 -22.33
C ASN A 488 25.02 9.25 -21.57
N LYS A 489 24.79 10.40 -22.22
CA LYS A 489 24.88 11.71 -21.60
C LYS A 489 23.71 11.98 -20.66
N SER A 490 22.49 11.68 -21.10
CA SER A 490 21.28 11.76 -20.28
C SER A 490 21.39 10.90 -19.02
N ASP A 491 21.87 9.66 -19.15
CA ASP A 491 22.08 8.75 -18.03
C ASP A 491 23.12 9.27 -17.04
N LYS A 492 24.19 9.91 -17.51
CA LYS A 492 25.20 10.55 -16.65
C LYS A 492 24.60 11.74 -15.88
N ILE A 493 23.87 12.63 -16.54
CA ILE A 493 23.19 13.77 -15.89
C ILE A 493 22.20 13.26 -14.84
N HIS A 494 21.39 12.27 -15.19
CA HIS A 494 20.46 11.63 -14.26
C HIS A 494 21.19 11.04 -13.05
N THR A 495 22.30 10.34 -13.28
CA THR A 495 23.14 9.77 -12.23
C THR A 495 23.68 10.84 -11.27
N VAL A 496 24.18 11.98 -11.80
CA VAL A 496 24.62 13.13 -10.98
C VAL A 496 23.48 13.66 -10.11
N ASN A 497 22.29 13.85 -10.70
CA ASN A 497 21.10 14.31 -9.98
C ASN A 497 20.66 13.35 -8.86
N GLN A 498 20.72 12.03 -9.09
CA GLN A 498 20.38 11.05 -8.05
C GLN A 498 21.46 10.98 -6.95
N LEU A 499 22.74 11.08 -7.31
CA LEU A 499 23.84 11.13 -6.35
C LEU A 499 23.74 12.36 -5.45
N ILE A 500 23.47 13.56 -5.99
CA ILE A 500 23.38 14.75 -5.15
C ILE A 500 22.18 14.67 -4.18
N LYS A 501 21.03 14.15 -4.63
CA LYS A 501 19.88 13.86 -3.75
C LYS A 501 20.24 12.86 -2.65
N ALA A 502 20.96 11.79 -2.98
CA ALA A 502 21.42 10.79 -2.02
C ALA A 502 22.36 11.38 -0.95
N TYR A 503 23.25 12.33 -1.31
CA TYR A 503 24.14 13.00 -0.36
C TYR A 503 23.45 14.04 0.53
N THR A 504 22.38 14.67 0.05
CA THR A 504 21.76 15.85 0.68
C THR A 504 20.46 15.57 1.41
N LEU A 505 19.57 14.75 0.85
CA LEU A 505 18.22 14.52 1.39
C LEU A 505 18.12 13.23 2.22
N PHE A 506 18.94 12.22 1.90
CA PHE A 506 18.85 10.89 2.50
C PHE A 506 20.01 10.63 3.46
N TYR A 507 19.66 10.31 4.71
CA TYR A 507 20.62 10.12 5.80
C TYR A 507 20.60 8.68 6.32
N LYS A 508 21.80 8.12 6.51
CA LYS A 508 22.01 6.83 7.18
C LYS A 508 21.44 6.87 8.60
N ASN A 509 20.87 5.76 9.03
CA ASN A 509 20.16 5.57 10.32
C ASN A 509 18.85 6.35 10.47
N ILE A 510 18.42 7.10 9.45
CA ILE A 510 17.12 7.79 9.42
C ILE A 510 16.26 7.20 8.29
N HIS A 511 16.75 7.28 7.05
CA HIS A 511 15.99 6.86 5.86
C HIS A 511 16.40 5.45 5.38
N TYR A 512 17.58 4.99 5.79
CA TYR A 512 18.12 3.68 5.43
C TYR A 512 19.18 3.21 6.44
N LEU A 513 19.40 1.90 6.47
CA LEU A 513 20.47 1.23 7.20
C LEU A 513 21.38 0.49 6.20
N VAL A 514 22.63 0.28 6.58
CA VAL A 514 23.56 -0.59 5.83
C VAL A 514 23.75 -1.87 6.63
N ILE A 515 23.22 -2.98 6.11
CA ILE A 515 23.26 -4.30 6.75
C ILE A 515 23.61 -5.32 5.68
N ASP A 516 24.53 -6.25 5.99
CA ASP A 516 24.98 -7.31 5.06
C ASP A 516 25.49 -6.75 3.73
N ASN A 517 26.21 -5.62 3.76
CA ASN A 517 26.69 -4.91 2.58
C ASN A 517 25.55 -4.54 1.59
N LYS A 518 24.36 -4.21 2.10
CA LYS A 518 23.21 -3.70 1.32
C LYS A 518 22.56 -2.51 2.00
N VAL A 519 22.03 -1.59 1.20
CA VAL A 519 21.18 -0.50 1.68
C VAL A 519 19.78 -1.05 1.90
N LYS A 520 19.31 -1.07 3.14
CA LYS A 520 17.93 -1.46 3.49
C LYS A 520 17.13 -0.22 3.90
N ILE A 521 15.98 0.02 3.28
CA ILE A 521 15.16 1.20 3.54
C ILE A 521 14.52 1.09 4.91
N VAL A 522 14.58 2.19 5.66
CA VAL A 522 13.87 2.34 6.93
C VAL A 522 12.58 3.10 6.65
N ASP A 523 11.47 2.57 7.13
CA ASP A 523 10.20 3.28 7.17
C ASP A 523 10.29 4.42 8.19
N GLU A 524 10.07 5.65 7.71
CA GLU A 524 10.16 6.89 8.49
C GLU A 524 9.23 6.90 9.71
N GLN A 525 8.10 6.18 9.65
CA GLN A 525 7.11 6.17 10.73
C GLN A 525 7.35 5.07 11.76
N THR A 526 7.71 3.88 11.30
CA THR A 526 7.89 2.71 12.19
C THR A 526 9.32 2.52 12.68
N GLY A 527 10.31 2.99 11.93
CA GLY A 527 11.71 2.58 12.08
C GLY A 527 12.00 1.15 11.58
N ARG A 528 11.05 0.47 10.92
CA ARG A 528 11.23 -0.89 10.37
C ARG A 528 12.08 -0.88 9.12
N ILE A 529 12.86 -1.94 8.96
CA ILE A 529 13.49 -2.25 7.69
C ILE A 529 12.45 -2.87 6.77
N ILE A 530 12.26 -2.30 5.58
CA ILE A 530 11.41 -2.89 4.55
C ILE A 530 12.32 -3.64 3.57
N GLU A 531 12.51 -4.94 3.78
CA GLU A 531 13.52 -5.75 3.06
C GLU A 531 13.34 -5.75 1.53
N GLU A 532 12.09 -5.78 1.04
CA GLU A 532 11.80 -5.85 -0.40
C GLU A 532 11.65 -4.46 -1.06
N LYS A 533 11.81 -3.36 -0.30
CA LYS A 533 11.59 -2.00 -0.83
C LYS A 533 12.88 -1.37 -1.32
N ARG A 534 12.82 -0.78 -2.52
CA ARG A 534 13.88 0.04 -3.10
C ARG A 534 13.33 1.39 -3.52
N TYR A 535 14.17 2.42 -3.49
CA TYR A 535 13.83 3.71 -4.07
C TYR A 535 13.84 3.57 -5.60
N SER A 536 12.86 4.18 -6.25
CA SER A 536 12.75 4.20 -7.71
C SER A 536 13.76 5.15 -8.35
N ASP A 537 13.80 5.14 -9.68
CA ASP A 537 14.47 6.18 -10.49
C ASP A 537 16.00 6.29 -10.29
N GLY A 538 16.64 5.20 -9.84
CA GLY A 538 18.09 5.14 -9.61
C GLY A 538 18.55 5.67 -8.26
N LEU A 539 17.68 6.29 -7.46
CA LEU A 539 18.04 6.84 -6.15
C LEU A 539 18.61 5.76 -5.19
N HIS A 540 18.07 4.53 -5.23
CA HIS A 540 18.59 3.45 -4.39
C HIS A 540 20.00 3.04 -4.80
N GLN A 541 20.29 3.02 -6.10
CA GLN A 541 21.64 2.77 -6.63
C GLN A 541 22.59 3.90 -6.25
N ALA A 542 22.11 5.15 -6.23
CA ALA A 542 22.88 6.29 -5.75
C ALA A 542 23.24 6.17 -4.26
N LEU A 543 22.33 5.66 -3.42
CA LEU A 543 22.60 5.35 -2.01
C LEU A 543 23.58 4.19 -1.86
N GLU A 544 23.42 3.14 -2.66
CA GLU A 544 24.34 2.01 -2.68
C GLU A 544 25.76 2.45 -3.04
N ALA A 545 25.86 3.27 -4.09
CA ALA A 545 27.10 3.91 -4.50
C ALA A 545 27.67 4.78 -3.37
N LYS A 546 26.88 5.70 -2.79
CA LYS A 546 27.28 6.59 -1.69
C LYS A 546 27.93 5.82 -0.54
N GLU A 547 27.30 4.73 -0.10
CA GLU A 547 27.73 3.92 1.04
C GLU A 547 28.81 2.87 0.72
N ASN A 548 29.29 2.78 -0.53
CA ASN A 548 30.25 1.76 -0.99
C ASN A 548 29.74 0.32 -0.87
N VAL A 549 28.45 0.09 -1.09
CA VAL A 549 27.89 -1.26 -1.14
C VAL A 549 27.70 -1.74 -2.58
N ASN A 550 27.41 -3.03 -2.76
CA ASN A 550 27.18 -3.59 -4.09
C ASN A 550 25.95 -2.96 -4.74
N ILE A 551 26.13 -2.31 -5.90
CA ILE A 551 25.02 -1.71 -6.66
C ILE A 551 24.32 -2.84 -7.41
N GLU A 552 23.06 -3.13 -7.05
CA GLU A 552 22.30 -4.11 -7.80
C GLU A 552 21.62 -3.47 -9.04
N ASN A 553 21.18 -4.30 -9.98
CA ASN A 553 20.48 -3.83 -11.17
C ASN A 553 19.24 -3.01 -10.82
N SER A 554 18.91 -2.08 -11.72
CA SER A 554 17.64 -1.36 -11.65
C SER A 554 16.48 -2.34 -11.75
N SER A 555 15.40 -2.02 -11.05
CA SER A 555 14.17 -2.81 -11.09
C SER A 555 13.10 -2.03 -11.84
N GLN A 556 12.30 -2.74 -12.64
CA GLN A 556 11.17 -2.16 -13.35
C GLN A 556 9.85 -2.69 -12.75
N PRO A 557 8.86 -1.82 -12.47
CA PRO A 557 7.55 -2.26 -12.01
C PRO A 557 6.88 -3.15 -13.08
N LEU A 558 6.37 -4.30 -12.66
CA LEU A 558 5.52 -5.19 -13.47
C LEU A 558 4.04 -4.95 -13.21
N ALA A 559 3.67 -4.76 -11.94
CA ALA A 559 2.32 -4.41 -11.55
C ALA A 559 2.33 -3.55 -10.29
N THR A 560 1.35 -2.66 -10.20
CA THR A 560 1.19 -1.73 -9.07
C THR A 560 -0.27 -1.68 -8.66
N ILE A 561 -0.54 -1.56 -7.36
CA ILE A 561 -1.87 -1.20 -6.82
C ILE A 561 -1.70 -0.53 -5.45
N THR A 562 -2.52 0.47 -5.15
CA THR A 562 -2.55 1.05 -3.80
C THR A 562 -3.43 0.21 -2.89
N LEU A 563 -3.07 0.14 -1.59
CA LEU A 563 -3.91 -0.50 -0.56
C LEU A 563 -5.34 0.04 -0.61
N GLN A 564 -5.48 1.36 -0.83
CA GLN A 564 -6.78 2.02 -0.93
C GLN A 564 -7.65 1.42 -2.04
N ASN A 565 -7.09 1.28 -3.24
CA ASN A 565 -7.80 0.74 -4.39
C ASN A 565 -8.11 -0.74 -4.24
N TYR A 566 -7.22 -1.53 -3.63
CA TYR A 566 -7.45 -2.94 -3.36
C TYR A 566 -8.63 -3.15 -2.40
N PHE A 567 -8.65 -2.47 -1.25
CA PHE A 567 -9.72 -2.67 -0.27
C PHE A 567 -11.09 -2.16 -0.73
N ARG A 568 -11.12 -1.14 -1.61
CA ARG A 568 -12.36 -0.70 -2.29
C ARG A 568 -12.98 -1.75 -3.22
N MET A 569 -12.28 -2.85 -3.53
CA MET A 569 -12.81 -3.93 -4.36
C MET A 569 -13.66 -4.95 -3.59
N TYR A 570 -13.60 -4.97 -2.26
CA TYR A 570 -14.44 -5.85 -1.44
C TYR A 570 -15.91 -5.43 -1.51
N LYS A 571 -16.82 -6.40 -1.48
CA LYS A 571 -18.27 -6.13 -1.42
C LYS A 571 -18.69 -5.50 -0.10
N LYS A 572 -18.03 -5.91 0.99
CA LYS A 572 -18.14 -5.31 2.32
C LYS A 572 -16.76 -5.12 2.92
N LEU A 573 -16.54 -3.96 3.49
CA LEU A 573 -15.32 -3.64 4.22
C LEU A 573 -15.72 -3.08 5.58
N SER A 574 -15.06 -3.54 6.62
CA SER A 574 -15.19 -2.99 7.97
C SER A 574 -13.82 -2.95 8.62
N GLY A 575 -13.73 -2.28 9.76
CA GLY A 575 -12.51 -2.36 10.53
C GLY A 575 -12.68 -1.80 11.92
N MET A 576 -11.63 -1.96 12.71
CA MET A 576 -11.60 -1.50 14.08
C MET A 576 -10.31 -0.75 14.34
N THR A 577 -10.39 0.24 15.21
CA THR A 577 -9.24 1.00 15.69
C THR A 577 -9.58 1.68 17.02
N GLY A 578 -8.58 2.16 17.75
CA GLY A 578 -8.78 3.03 18.91
C GLY A 578 -8.82 4.52 18.59
N THR A 579 -8.66 4.90 17.31
CA THR A 579 -8.40 6.29 16.91
C THR A 579 -8.93 6.63 15.51
N ALA A 580 -10.21 6.36 15.22
CA ALA A 580 -10.79 6.66 13.89
C ALA A 580 -11.34 8.09 13.76
N GLU A 581 -11.81 8.68 14.87
CA GLU A 581 -12.47 10.00 14.91
C GLU A 581 -11.66 11.09 14.20
N THR A 582 -10.33 11.07 14.36
CA THR A 582 -9.44 12.08 13.78
C THR A 582 -9.46 12.10 12.25
N GLU A 583 -9.66 10.94 11.62
CA GLU A 583 -9.63 10.75 10.16
C GLU A 583 -11.03 10.44 9.60
N TYR A 584 -12.09 10.78 10.36
CA TYR A 584 -13.47 10.50 10.00
C TYR A 584 -13.84 10.95 8.58
N GLU A 585 -13.46 12.19 8.24
CA GLU A 585 -13.73 12.75 6.92
C GLU A 585 -13.02 11.97 5.80
N GLU A 586 -11.80 11.50 6.06
CA GLU A 586 -11.03 10.72 5.09
C GLU A 586 -11.69 9.36 4.85
N PHE A 587 -12.11 8.66 5.90
CA PHE A 587 -12.81 7.38 5.79
C PHE A 587 -14.09 7.47 4.97
N ILE A 588 -14.89 8.53 5.17
CA ILE A 588 -16.13 8.72 4.41
C ILE A 588 -15.84 9.11 2.96
N LYS A 589 -15.01 10.14 2.74
CA LYS A 589 -14.81 10.69 1.39
C LYS A 589 -14.05 9.72 0.48
N ILE A 590 -13.12 8.94 1.03
CA ILE A 590 -12.28 8.03 0.25
C ILE A 590 -12.88 6.62 0.16
N TYR A 591 -13.33 6.08 1.29
CA TYR A 591 -13.73 4.67 1.41
C TYR A 591 -15.22 4.46 1.55
N ASN A 592 -16.01 5.52 1.74
CA ASN A 592 -17.41 5.44 2.13
C ASN A 592 -17.61 4.59 3.41
N LEU A 593 -16.64 4.67 4.34
CA LEU A 593 -16.68 3.98 5.62
C LEU A 593 -17.09 4.96 6.72
N ASP A 594 -18.20 4.66 7.40
CA ASP A 594 -18.65 5.43 8.55
C ASP A 594 -17.94 4.96 9.82
N VAL A 595 -17.78 5.85 10.80
CA VAL A 595 -17.15 5.56 12.09
C VAL A 595 -18.19 5.64 13.19
N VAL A 596 -18.22 4.63 14.05
CA VAL A 596 -19.05 4.59 15.25
C VAL A 596 -18.13 4.42 16.47
N ILE A 597 -18.20 5.37 17.40
CA ILE A 597 -17.44 5.31 18.65
C ILE A 597 -18.22 4.46 19.65
N ILE A 598 -17.63 3.33 20.00
CA ILE A 598 -18.16 2.42 21.01
C ILE A 598 -17.72 2.92 22.40
N PRO A 599 -18.64 3.03 23.37
CA PRO A 599 -18.27 3.41 24.73
C PRO A 599 -17.34 2.37 25.36
N THR A 600 -16.47 2.81 26.26
CA THR A 600 -15.63 1.88 27.04
C THR A 600 -16.48 1.05 27.98
N ASN A 601 -16.02 -0.17 28.28
CA ASN A 601 -16.68 -1.03 29.27
C ASN A 601 -16.65 -0.40 30.68
N LYS A 602 -15.53 0.22 31.02
CA LYS A 602 -15.29 0.97 32.27
C LYS A 602 -14.78 2.37 31.95
N PRO A 603 -15.09 3.40 32.77
CA PRO A 603 -14.61 4.76 32.53
C PRO A 603 -13.09 4.83 32.64
N ILE A 604 -12.48 5.69 31.83
CA ILE A 604 -11.03 5.93 31.84
C ILE A 604 -10.69 6.86 33.01
N ILE A 605 -9.88 6.38 33.96
CA ILE A 605 -9.47 7.15 35.15
C ILE A 605 -8.03 7.69 35.10
N ARG A 606 -7.27 7.39 34.03
CA ARG A 606 -5.88 7.84 33.89
C ARG A 606 -5.77 9.37 33.82
N LYS A 607 -4.64 9.91 34.27
CA LYS A 607 -4.32 11.35 34.20
C LYS A 607 -3.50 11.66 32.94
N ASN A 608 -4.02 12.49 32.05
CA ASN A 608 -3.24 13.03 30.93
C ASN A 608 -2.73 14.42 31.35
N TYR A 609 -1.45 14.55 31.60
CA TYR A 609 -0.81 15.82 31.95
C TYR A 609 -0.64 16.69 30.70
N GLU A 610 -0.56 18.00 30.92
CA GLU A 610 -0.26 18.98 29.88
C GLU A 610 1.18 18.81 29.34
N ASP A 611 1.39 19.34 28.13
CA ASP A 611 2.66 19.28 27.44
C ASP A 611 3.69 20.23 28.07
N ILE A 612 4.93 19.75 28.16
CA ILE A 612 6.07 20.52 28.66
C ILE A 612 6.96 20.92 27.48
N LEU A 613 7.16 22.21 27.26
CA LEU A 613 7.95 22.75 26.16
C LEU A 613 9.25 23.39 26.68
N PHE A 614 10.39 22.90 26.18
CA PHE A 614 11.73 23.43 26.44
C PHE A 614 12.24 24.26 25.26
N ARG A 615 13.28 25.05 25.51
CA ARG A 615 13.98 25.80 24.46
C ARG A 615 14.87 24.88 23.61
N THR A 616 15.66 24.02 24.26
CA THR A 616 16.64 23.15 23.59
C THR A 616 16.34 21.66 23.78
N LYS A 617 16.77 20.82 22.83
CA LYS A 617 16.68 19.36 22.95
C LYS A 617 17.49 18.82 24.14
N LYS A 618 18.60 19.46 24.49
CA LYS A 618 19.43 19.07 25.64
C LYS A 618 18.66 19.18 26.96
N GLU A 619 17.98 20.30 27.18
CA GLU A 619 17.14 20.51 28.37
C GLU A 619 15.98 19.51 28.40
N LYS A 620 15.30 19.34 27.25
CA LYS A 620 14.24 18.35 27.06
C LYS A 620 14.67 16.94 27.48
N TYR A 621 15.78 16.43 26.95
CA TYR A 621 16.25 15.08 27.26
C TYR A 621 16.65 14.92 28.71
N ASN A 622 17.33 15.91 29.31
CA ASN A 622 17.66 15.86 30.72
C ASN A 622 16.42 15.77 31.62
N ALA A 623 15.37 16.54 31.31
CA ALA A 623 14.10 16.48 32.03
C ALA A 623 13.39 15.13 31.87
N ILE A 624 13.35 14.58 30.65
CA ILE A 624 12.80 13.24 30.39
C ILE A 624 13.53 12.17 31.21
N ILE A 625 14.86 12.19 31.22
CA ILE A 625 15.65 11.18 31.94
C ILE A 625 15.40 11.28 33.45
N ASN A 626 15.32 12.50 34.00
CA ASN A 626 15.03 12.70 35.42
C ASN A 626 13.62 12.19 35.79
N GLU A 627 12.62 12.47 34.96
CA GLU A 627 11.25 11.96 35.16
C GLU A 627 11.21 10.42 35.10
N ILE A 628 11.89 9.80 34.13
CA ILE A 628 11.97 8.33 34.03
C ILE A 628 12.57 7.74 35.30
N ILE A 629 13.66 8.32 35.80
CA ILE A 629 14.32 7.85 37.03
C ILE A 629 13.38 7.96 38.22
N PHE A 630 12.71 9.10 38.38
CA PHE A 630 11.77 9.32 39.46
C PHE A 630 10.63 8.29 39.45
N LEU A 631 9.98 8.09 38.29
CA LEU A 631 8.87 7.15 38.16
C LEU A 631 9.31 5.69 38.34
N SER A 632 10.45 5.29 37.77
CA SER A 632 10.90 3.90 37.79
C SER A 632 11.57 3.51 39.11
N LYS A 633 12.43 4.35 39.70
CA LYS A 633 13.14 4.06 40.95
C LYS A 633 12.36 4.45 42.19
N ASN A 634 11.78 5.66 42.23
CA ASN A 634 11.15 6.19 43.44
C ASN A 634 9.70 5.70 43.56
N GLU A 635 8.90 5.83 42.49
CA GLU A 635 7.50 5.36 42.50
C GLU A 635 7.37 3.87 42.15
N LYS A 636 8.45 3.21 41.69
CA LYS A 636 8.46 1.81 41.23
C LYS A 636 7.43 1.52 40.13
N ARG A 637 7.03 2.53 39.36
CA ARG A 637 6.06 2.36 38.27
C ARG A 637 6.76 1.90 37.01
N PRO A 638 6.12 1.02 36.20
CA PRO A 638 6.58 0.79 34.84
C PRO A 638 6.46 2.06 34.01
N VAL A 639 7.46 2.30 33.16
CA VAL A 639 7.54 3.48 32.30
C VAL A 639 7.69 3.04 30.85
N LEU A 640 6.75 3.46 30.00
CA LEU A 640 6.87 3.33 28.54
C LEU A 640 7.21 4.69 27.94
N VAL A 641 8.39 4.78 27.33
CA VAL A 641 8.89 5.99 26.68
C VAL A 641 8.66 5.87 25.18
N GLY A 642 7.83 6.73 24.61
CA GLY A 642 7.57 6.82 23.17
C GLY A 642 8.52 7.80 22.50
N THR A 643 9.26 7.32 21.49
CA THR A 643 10.15 8.14 20.65
C THR A 643 9.70 8.13 19.19
N THR A 644 10.03 9.19 18.45
CA THR A 644 9.74 9.29 17.01
C THR A 644 10.79 8.61 16.14
N SER A 645 12.04 8.58 16.59
CA SER A 645 13.14 7.96 15.84
C SER A 645 13.90 6.94 16.67
N VAL A 646 14.56 6.01 15.96
CA VAL A 646 15.47 5.02 16.56
C VAL A 646 16.67 5.72 17.19
N GLU A 647 17.19 6.78 16.58
CA GLU A 647 18.31 7.56 17.11
C GLU A 647 17.99 8.15 18.50
N ILE A 648 16.78 8.70 18.68
CA ILE A 648 16.32 9.22 19.97
C ILE A 648 16.17 8.09 20.98
N SER A 649 15.64 6.93 20.56
CA SER A 649 15.52 5.76 21.43
C SER A 649 16.87 5.29 21.98
N GLU A 650 17.90 5.26 21.13
CA GLU A 650 19.26 4.90 21.53
C GLU A 650 19.91 5.97 22.41
N LEU A 651 19.69 7.26 22.14
CA LEU A 651 20.21 8.35 22.96
C LEU A 651 19.68 8.25 24.40
N ILE A 652 18.38 8.05 24.55
CA ILE A 652 17.73 7.90 25.86
C ILE A 652 18.23 6.64 26.56
N SER A 653 18.28 5.51 25.84
CA SER A 653 18.80 4.25 26.37
C SER A 653 20.24 4.38 26.88
N ARG A 654 21.14 4.99 26.09
CA ARG A 654 22.53 5.24 26.51
C ARG A 654 22.59 6.11 27.77
N SER A 655 21.78 7.15 27.83
CA SER A 655 21.76 8.08 28.97
C SER A 655 21.19 7.45 30.25
N LEU A 656 20.24 6.52 30.11
CA LEU A 656 19.72 5.70 31.21
C LEU A 656 20.76 4.66 31.67
N ASN A 657 21.44 3.99 30.75
CA ASN A 657 22.50 3.03 31.06
C ASN A 657 23.65 3.68 31.84
N ILE A 658 24.07 4.90 31.46
CA ILE A 658 25.09 5.68 32.19
C ILE A 658 24.68 5.94 33.64
N ARG A 659 23.37 6.01 33.93
CA ARG A 659 22.82 6.25 35.27
C ARG A 659 22.37 4.94 35.97
N ASN A 660 22.84 3.78 35.49
CA ASN A 660 22.49 2.46 36.00
C ASN A 660 20.97 2.25 36.07
N ILE A 661 20.25 2.59 34.99
CA ILE A 661 18.83 2.30 34.80
C ILE A 661 18.69 1.25 33.71
N ASN A 662 18.31 0.04 34.11
CA ASN A 662 17.98 -1.02 33.17
C ASN A 662 16.78 -0.61 32.32
N ASN A 663 16.94 -0.64 31.01
CA ASN A 663 15.90 -0.30 30.06
C ASN A 663 15.92 -1.25 28.87
N ASN A 664 14.74 -1.49 28.31
CA ASN A 664 14.57 -2.31 27.13
C ASN A 664 14.20 -1.44 25.93
N VAL A 665 15.01 -1.46 24.88
CA VAL A 665 14.70 -0.75 23.63
C VAL A 665 13.96 -1.68 22.67
N LEU A 666 12.72 -1.33 22.38
CA LEU A 666 11.91 -1.98 21.36
C LEU A 666 12.24 -1.38 19.98
N ASN A 667 13.25 -1.96 19.34
CA ASN A 667 13.57 -1.69 17.95
C ASN A 667 12.84 -2.70 17.05
N ALA A 668 12.31 -2.23 15.93
CA ALA A 668 11.40 -2.99 15.07
C ALA A 668 12.06 -4.12 14.23
N LYS A 669 13.23 -4.62 14.65
CA LYS A 669 14.02 -5.64 13.94
C LYS A 669 13.55 -7.08 14.22
N HIS A 670 12.90 -7.38 15.35
CA HIS A 670 12.59 -8.77 15.75
C HIS A 670 11.25 -8.92 16.49
N HIS A 671 10.18 -9.24 15.75
CA HIS A 671 8.81 -9.35 16.29
C HIS A 671 8.62 -10.35 17.45
N LYS A 672 9.26 -11.53 17.41
CA LYS A 672 9.12 -12.53 18.49
C LYS A 672 9.69 -12.04 19.82
N LYS A 673 10.85 -11.35 19.79
CA LYS A 673 11.47 -10.76 20.98
C LYS A 673 10.68 -9.54 21.48
N GLU A 674 10.16 -8.73 20.56
CA GLU A 674 9.32 -7.56 20.90
C GLU A 674 8.12 -7.95 21.78
N ALA A 675 7.35 -8.98 21.39
CA ALA A 675 6.16 -9.39 22.15
C ALA A 675 6.48 -9.77 23.60
N TYR A 676 7.62 -10.42 23.85
CA TYR A 676 8.09 -10.76 25.20
C TYR A 676 8.46 -9.50 25.99
N ILE A 677 9.22 -8.58 25.40
CA ILE A 677 9.62 -7.32 26.03
C ILE A 677 8.39 -6.48 26.44
N ILE A 678 7.34 -6.45 25.62
CA ILE A 678 6.13 -5.67 25.89
C ILE A 678 5.28 -6.28 27.00
N GLU A 679 5.24 -7.60 27.09
CA GLU A 679 4.59 -8.30 28.20
C GLU A 679 5.30 -7.99 29.52
N GLU A 680 6.63 -7.93 29.50
CA GLU A 680 7.43 -7.52 30.66
C GLU A 680 7.33 -6.02 30.97
N ALA A 681 7.03 -5.17 30.00
CA ALA A 681 6.92 -3.71 30.17
C ALA A 681 5.88 -3.28 31.23
N GLY A 682 4.97 -4.18 31.63
CA GLY A 682 3.98 -3.93 32.68
C GLY A 682 4.44 -4.26 34.11
N LYS A 683 5.63 -4.84 34.30
CA LYS A 683 6.17 -5.19 35.61
C LYS A 683 6.73 -3.94 36.34
N SER A 684 6.70 -3.97 37.67
CA SER A 684 7.17 -2.89 38.54
C SER A 684 8.59 -2.42 38.20
N GLY A 685 8.77 -1.10 38.11
CA GLY A 685 10.07 -0.44 37.85
C GLY A 685 10.69 -0.63 36.45
N ILE A 686 10.06 -1.38 35.54
CA ILE A 686 10.64 -1.64 34.21
C ILE A 686 10.50 -0.41 33.30
N VAL A 687 11.62 0.02 32.72
CA VAL A 687 11.64 1.07 31.70
C VAL A 687 11.72 0.44 30.32
N THR A 688 10.74 0.72 29.48
CA THR A 688 10.70 0.29 28.08
C THR A 688 10.69 1.50 27.18
N ILE A 689 11.59 1.56 26.21
CA ILE A 689 11.66 2.62 25.21
C ILE A 689 11.17 2.04 23.89
N ALA A 690 10.13 2.62 23.32
CA ALA A 690 9.52 2.19 22.09
C ALA A 690 9.51 3.32 21.07
N THR A 691 9.84 3.02 19.83
CA THR A 691 9.44 3.90 18.73
C THR A 691 7.91 3.85 18.57
N ASN A 692 7.31 4.90 18.03
CA ASN A 692 5.85 5.09 17.92
C ASN A 692 5.03 3.87 17.44
N MET A 693 5.60 2.95 16.65
CA MET A 693 4.89 1.76 16.15
C MET A 693 5.37 0.43 16.76
N ALA A 694 6.37 0.44 17.63
CA ALA A 694 6.86 -0.78 18.28
C ALA A 694 5.84 -1.29 19.31
N GLY A 695 5.57 -2.59 19.27
CA GLY A 695 4.62 -3.22 20.19
C GLY A 695 3.14 -2.98 19.94
N ARG A 696 2.78 -2.75 18.69
CA ARG A 696 1.39 -2.63 18.29
C ARG A 696 0.65 -3.96 18.23
N GLY A 697 -0.59 -3.98 18.69
CA GLY A 697 -1.43 -5.19 18.79
C GLY A 697 -1.11 -6.10 19.98
N THR A 698 -0.07 -5.81 20.75
CA THR A 698 0.30 -6.51 22.00
C THR A 698 -0.05 -5.66 23.21
N ASP A 699 -0.74 -6.29 24.17
CA ASP A 699 -1.20 -5.61 25.38
C ASP A 699 -0.14 -5.62 26.48
N ILE A 700 0.06 -4.47 27.13
CA ILE A 700 0.85 -4.38 28.37
C ILE A 700 -0.09 -4.69 29.52
N LYS A 701 0.10 -5.85 30.15
CA LYS A 701 -0.66 -6.24 31.34
C LYS A 701 0.06 -5.76 32.58
N ILE A 702 -0.63 -5.03 33.44
CA ILE A 702 -0.11 -4.60 34.74
C ILE A 702 -0.68 -5.46 35.86
N SER A 703 0.15 -5.78 36.85
CA SER A 703 -0.28 -6.49 38.06
C SER A 703 -1.07 -5.56 38.98
N ASP A 704 -1.80 -6.13 39.94
CA ASP A 704 -2.55 -5.34 40.93
C ASP A 704 -1.62 -4.51 41.83
N GLU A 705 -0.38 -4.97 42.05
CA GLU A 705 0.67 -4.19 42.72
C GLU A 705 0.98 -2.89 41.95
N VAL A 706 1.17 -3.00 40.63
CA VAL A 706 1.44 -1.85 39.76
C VAL A 706 0.23 -0.91 39.69
N LYS A 707 -1.00 -1.43 39.73
CA LYS A 707 -2.20 -0.60 39.80
C LYS A 707 -2.19 0.27 41.06
N LYS A 708 -1.84 -0.29 42.21
CA LYS A 708 -1.73 0.47 43.48
C LYS A 708 -0.64 1.57 43.42
N LEU A 709 0.44 1.34 42.68
CA LEU A 709 1.50 2.33 42.46
C LEU A 709 1.11 3.45 41.48
N GLY A 710 -0.13 3.50 40.99
CA GLY A 710 -0.57 4.52 40.02
C GLY A 710 -0.51 4.07 38.55
N GLY A 711 -0.22 2.80 38.30
CA GLY A 711 -0.27 2.18 36.98
C GLY A 711 0.85 2.60 36.03
N LEU A 712 0.75 2.16 34.78
CA LEU A 712 1.74 2.42 33.73
C LEU A 712 1.87 3.92 33.43
N ALA A 713 3.09 4.45 33.49
CA ALA A 713 3.40 5.80 33.09
C ALA A 713 3.85 5.84 31.62
N ILE A 714 3.29 6.77 30.84
CA ILE A 714 3.63 7.03 29.45
C ILE A 714 4.37 8.35 29.35
N ILE A 715 5.55 8.34 28.73
CA ILE A 715 6.31 9.55 28.43
C ILE A 715 6.50 9.66 26.92
N GLY A 716 5.96 10.71 26.31
CA GLY A 716 6.26 11.07 24.92
C GLY A 716 7.45 12.02 24.86
N THR A 717 8.48 11.71 24.07
CA THR A 717 9.68 12.57 23.98
C THR A 717 9.55 13.73 23.00
N GLU A 718 8.44 13.77 22.27
CA GLU A 718 7.95 14.85 21.42
C GLU A 718 6.53 14.50 20.96
N ARG A 719 5.84 15.48 20.37
CA ARG A 719 4.55 15.27 19.71
C ARG A 719 4.79 14.85 18.27
N HIS A 720 4.08 13.83 17.81
CA HIS A 720 4.14 13.41 16.41
C HIS A 720 3.34 14.39 15.52
N ASP A 721 3.61 14.45 14.22
CA ASP A 721 2.83 15.30 13.28
C ASP A 721 1.33 14.96 13.26
N SER A 722 1.01 13.70 13.57
CA SER A 722 -0.35 13.20 13.68
C SER A 722 -0.74 12.93 15.13
N ARG A 723 -1.87 13.51 15.54
CA ARG A 723 -2.51 13.37 16.87
C ARG A 723 -2.84 11.93 17.20
N ARG A 724 -3.11 11.13 16.18
CA ARG A 724 -3.51 9.75 16.29
C ARG A 724 -2.43 8.87 16.90
N ILE A 725 -1.18 9.04 16.46
CA ILE A 725 -0.04 8.25 16.98
C ILE A 725 0.17 8.55 18.47
N ASP A 726 0.08 9.81 18.86
CA ASP A 726 0.12 10.19 20.28
C ASP A 726 -1.03 9.54 21.07
N ARG A 727 -2.27 9.57 20.55
CA ARG A 727 -3.43 8.92 21.18
C ARG A 727 -3.22 7.40 21.36
N GLN A 728 -2.59 6.73 20.40
CA GLN A 728 -2.26 5.30 20.49
C GLN A 728 -1.21 5.00 21.55
N LEU A 729 -0.17 5.84 21.67
CA LEU A 729 0.83 5.74 22.72
C LEU A 729 0.18 5.94 24.09
N ILE A 730 -0.65 6.97 24.25
CA ILE A 730 -1.41 7.23 25.49
C ILE A 730 -2.37 6.07 25.80
N GLY A 731 -2.98 5.46 24.79
CA GLY A 731 -3.88 4.31 24.94
C GLY A 731 -3.23 3.02 25.48
N ARG A 732 -1.89 3.00 25.63
CA ARG A 732 -1.18 1.90 26.29
C ARG A 732 -1.44 1.86 27.79
N THR A 733 -1.79 3.00 28.40
CA THR A 733 -2.15 3.07 29.82
C THR A 733 -3.64 3.34 30.04
N GLY A 734 -4.14 3.04 31.24
CA GLY A 734 -5.53 3.29 31.62
C GLY A 734 -6.57 2.38 30.98
N ARG A 735 -6.22 1.11 30.73
CA ARG A 735 -7.09 0.12 30.04
C ARG A 735 -8.06 -0.51 31.02
N GLN A 736 -9.32 -0.77 30.60
CA GLN A 736 -10.36 -1.33 31.47
C GLN A 736 -10.53 -0.58 32.81
N GLY A 737 -10.29 0.73 32.82
CA GLY A 737 -10.36 1.55 34.03
C GLY A 737 -9.16 1.40 34.98
N ASP A 738 -8.04 0.84 34.51
CA ASP A 738 -6.79 0.84 35.28
C ASP A 738 -6.28 2.28 35.50
N PRO A 739 -5.52 2.54 36.58
CA PRO A 739 -4.84 3.81 36.76
C PRO A 739 -3.65 3.96 35.79
N GLY A 740 -3.18 5.19 35.62
CA GLY A 740 -2.06 5.48 34.73
C GLY A 740 -1.84 6.97 34.54
N SER A 741 -0.73 7.32 33.89
CA SER A 741 -0.46 8.70 33.50
C SER A 741 0.17 8.82 32.12
N SER A 742 -0.05 9.93 31.45
CA SER A 742 0.69 10.30 30.23
C SER A 742 1.17 11.75 30.28
N LYS A 743 2.38 12.01 29.78
CA LYS A 743 3.00 13.34 29.72
C LYS A 743 3.91 13.44 28.50
N PHE A 744 3.92 14.58 27.79
CA PHE A 744 4.77 14.82 26.62
C PHE A 744 5.76 15.95 26.88
N TYR A 745 6.97 15.78 26.39
CA TYR A 745 8.08 16.72 26.49
C TYR A 745 8.48 17.16 25.09
N LEU A 746 8.55 18.46 24.82
CA LEU A 746 8.85 19.05 23.52
C LEU A 746 10.00 20.05 23.61
N SER A 747 10.57 20.39 22.46
CA SER A 747 11.56 21.44 22.27
C SER A 747 11.23 22.28 21.04
N LEU A 748 11.59 23.57 21.03
CA LEU A 748 11.54 24.39 19.82
C LEU A 748 12.40 23.87 18.67
N GLU A 749 13.42 23.07 19.00
CA GLU A 749 14.29 22.39 18.02
C GLU A 749 13.67 21.11 17.44
N ASP A 750 12.50 20.67 17.92
CA ASP A 750 11.81 19.49 17.39
C ASP A 750 11.22 19.78 16.01
N ASP A 751 11.12 18.75 15.15
CA ASP A 751 10.74 18.96 13.74
C ASP A 751 9.34 19.56 13.59
N LEU A 752 8.38 19.15 14.43
CA LEU A 752 7.04 19.73 14.48
C LEU A 752 7.08 21.25 14.72
N MET A 753 7.97 21.71 15.62
CA MET A 753 8.13 23.14 15.92
C MET A 753 8.96 23.86 14.83
N ARG A 754 10.00 23.19 14.30
CA ARG A 754 10.91 23.71 13.28
C ARG A 754 10.18 24.01 11.96
N ILE A 755 9.38 23.06 11.47
CA ILE A 755 8.77 23.12 10.14
C ILE A 755 7.54 24.04 10.12
N PHE A 756 6.71 24.01 11.17
CA PHE A 756 5.41 24.67 11.15
C PHE A 756 5.36 26.05 11.80
N GLY A 757 6.46 26.51 12.40
CA GLY A 757 6.66 27.91 12.83
C GLY A 757 5.47 28.45 13.63
N LEU A 758 5.34 28.07 14.89
CA LEU A 758 4.25 28.59 15.71
C LEU A 758 4.59 30.04 16.12
N ASP A 759 4.22 31.02 15.29
CA ASP A 759 4.38 32.46 15.55
C ASP A 759 3.87 32.86 16.95
N ARG A 760 2.82 32.18 17.43
CA ARG A 760 2.27 32.38 18.78
C ARG A 760 3.19 31.85 19.89
N ILE A 761 3.85 30.71 19.68
CA ILE A 761 4.74 30.12 20.68
C ILE A 761 6.05 30.90 20.72
N SER A 762 6.62 31.28 19.57
CA SER A 762 7.84 32.10 19.51
C SER A 762 7.62 33.45 20.20
N THR A 763 6.48 34.11 19.95
CA THR A 763 6.14 35.38 20.62
C THR A 763 5.90 35.22 22.14
N ILE A 764 5.29 34.12 22.59
CA ILE A 764 5.15 33.82 24.03
C ILE A 764 6.53 33.60 24.67
N LEU A 765 7.42 32.86 24.01
CA LEU A 765 8.79 32.61 24.47
C LEU A 765 9.62 33.89 24.54
N ASP A 766 9.52 34.75 23.53
CA ASP A 766 10.24 36.02 23.49
C ASP A 766 9.77 36.94 24.62
N LYS A 767 8.46 36.96 24.94
CA LYS A 767 7.88 37.70 26.05
C LYS A 767 8.26 37.16 27.43
N LEU A 768 8.28 35.83 27.60
CA LEU A 768 8.51 35.21 28.92
C LEU A 768 9.99 35.17 29.32
N GLY A 769 10.93 35.41 28.40
CA GLY A 769 12.31 35.69 28.78
C GLY A 769 13.06 34.56 29.50
N HIS A 770 12.75 33.29 29.20
CA HIS A 770 13.27 32.13 29.92
C HIS A 770 14.80 32.12 30.13
N LYS A 771 15.21 31.80 31.36
CA LYS A 771 16.57 31.39 31.70
C LYS A 771 16.79 29.92 31.30
N LYS A 772 18.05 29.51 31.13
CA LYS A 772 18.41 28.11 30.82
C LYS A 772 17.79 27.15 31.84
N GLY A 773 17.11 26.10 31.38
CA GLY A 773 16.50 25.05 32.20
C GLY A 773 15.02 25.20 32.54
N GLU A 774 14.37 26.35 32.28
CA GLU A 774 12.92 26.51 32.46
C GLU A 774 12.11 25.86 31.33
N TYR A 775 10.86 25.51 31.63
CA TYR A 775 9.90 24.98 30.67
C TYR A 775 8.59 25.74 30.69
N LEU A 776 7.91 25.70 29.56
CA LEU A 776 6.55 26.18 29.38
C LEU A 776 5.56 25.02 29.53
N THR A 777 4.50 25.23 30.31
CA THR A 777 3.36 24.31 30.43
C THR A 777 2.07 25.11 30.50
N GLY A 778 0.95 24.51 30.11
CA GLY A 778 -0.35 25.18 30.09
C GLY A 778 -1.28 24.63 29.02
N GLY A 779 -2.59 24.67 29.30
CA GLY A 779 -3.63 24.29 28.34
C GLY A 779 -3.57 25.07 27.02
N LEU A 780 -3.17 26.36 27.06
CA LEU A 780 -2.98 27.17 25.83
C LEU A 780 -1.86 26.62 24.94
N ILE A 781 -0.75 26.17 25.52
CA ILE A 781 0.39 25.60 24.80
C ILE A 781 0.00 24.25 24.20
N SER A 782 -0.56 23.36 25.03
CA SER A 782 -1.02 22.03 24.57
C SER A 782 -2.05 22.15 23.43
N ASN A 783 -3.01 23.08 23.53
CA ASN A 783 -3.99 23.35 22.48
C ASN A 783 -3.34 23.92 21.21
N SER A 784 -2.35 24.81 21.34
CA SER A 784 -1.64 25.36 20.19
C SER A 784 -0.87 24.29 19.41
N ILE A 785 -0.26 23.34 20.11
CA ILE A 785 0.42 22.19 19.50
C ILE A 785 -0.60 21.29 18.81
N GLN A 786 -1.74 21.02 19.45
CA GLN A 786 -2.81 20.21 18.84
C GLN A 786 -3.39 20.87 17.57
N LEU A 787 -3.51 22.21 17.55
CA LEU A 787 -3.92 22.97 16.37
C LEU A 787 -2.87 22.88 15.25
N ALA A 788 -1.59 22.89 15.60
CA ALA A 788 -0.50 22.66 14.64
C ALA A 788 -0.63 21.28 14.00
N GLN A 789 -0.72 20.21 14.80
CA GLN A 789 -0.93 18.84 14.32
C GLN A 789 -2.17 18.75 13.41
N LYS A 790 -3.28 19.39 13.79
CA LYS A 790 -4.50 19.40 12.97
C LYS A 790 -4.31 20.07 11.60
N LYS A 791 -3.59 21.20 11.53
CA LYS A 791 -3.28 21.87 10.27
C LYS A 791 -2.43 20.99 9.35
N ILE A 792 -1.50 20.22 9.93
CA ILE A 792 -0.65 19.27 9.20
C ILE A 792 -1.48 18.10 8.65
N GLU A 793 -2.35 17.53 9.49
CA GLU A 793 -3.29 16.47 9.08
C GLU A 793 -4.20 16.92 7.94
N GLU A 794 -4.76 18.14 8.00
CA GLU A 794 -5.59 18.70 6.94
C GLU A 794 -4.82 18.89 5.62
N ASN A 795 -3.59 19.42 5.69
CA ASN A 795 -2.71 19.53 4.52
C ASN A 795 -2.37 18.15 3.93
N ASN A 796 -2.01 17.18 4.77
CA ASN A 796 -1.72 15.81 4.34
C ASN A 796 -2.95 15.15 3.71
N PHE A 797 -4.13 15.32 4.30
CA PHE A 797 -5.39 14.83 3.74
C PHE A 797 -5.67 15.43 2.36
N SER A 798 -5.44 16.74 2.18
CA SER A 798 -5.62 17.40 0.89
C SER A 798 -4.69 16.83 -0.20
N ILE A 799 -3.43 16.56 0.15
CA ILE A 799 -2.44 15.94 -0.73
C ILE A 799 -2.87 14.51 -1.07
N ARG A 800 -3.27 13.71 -0.08
CA ARG A 800 -3.75 12.33 -0.27
C ARG A 800 -4.98 12.27 -1.16
N LYS A 801 -5.96 13.15 -0.94
CA LYS A 801 -7.16 13.24 -1.77
C LYS A 801 -6.77 13.49 -3.24
N ARG A 802 -5.87 14.43 -3.48
CA ARG A 802 -5.38 14.74 -4.83
C ARG A 802 -4.66 13.55 -5.47
N LEU A 803 -3.79 12.87 -4.72
CA LEU A 803 -3.10 11.65 -5.17
C LEU A 803 -4.08 10.55 -5.58
N LEU A 804 -5.12 10.34 -4.77
CA LEU A 804 -6.14 9.35 -5.04
C LEU A 804 -6.93 9.65 -6.31
N GLU A 805 -7.19 10.92 -6.62
CA GLU A 805 -7.88 11.30 -7.85
C GLU A 805 -7.07 10.90 -9.10
N TYR A 806 -5.74 11.06 -9.10
CA TYR A 806 -4.90 10.52 -10.16
C TYR A 806 -4.94 8.98 -10.22
N ASP A 807 -4.74 8.34 -9.07
CA ASP A 807 -4.66 6.88 -9.00
C ASP A 807 -6.00 6.21 -9.36
N SER A 808 -7.13 6.89 -9.13
CA SER A 808 -8.47 6.40 -9.48
C SER A 808 -8.62 6.17 -10.98
N VAL A 809 -8.03 7.03 -11.81
CA VAL A 809 -8.06 6.92 -13.28
C VAL A 809 -7.31 5.68 -13.74
N ILE A 810 -6.10 5.46 -13.22
CA ILE A 810 -5.32 4.24 -13.51
C ILE A 810 -6.07 3.02 -12.98
N ASN A 811 -6.72 3.12 -11.83
CA ASN A 811 -7.42 2.00 -11.23
C ASN A 811 -8.64 1.54 -12.03
N GLU A 812 -9.40 2.44 -12.64
CA GLU A 812 -10.49 2.08 -13.55
C GLU A 812 -9.96 1.32 -14.78
N GLN A 813 -8.87 1.81 -15.37
CA GLN A 813 -8.19 1.13 -16.46
C GLN A 813 -7.67 -0.24 -16.03
N ARG A 814 -7.07 -0.35 -14.83
CA ARG A 814 -6.59 -1.60 -14.24
C ARG A 814 -7.74 -2.60 -14.07
N LYS A 815 -8.88 -2.18 -13.51
CA LYS A 815 -10.05 -3.05 -13.34
C LYS A 815 -10.50 -3.65 -14.67
N PHE A 816 -10.58 -2.81 -15.71
CA PHE A 816 -10.91 -3.28 -17.04
C PHE A 816 -9.87 -4.27 -17.58
N ILE A 817 -8.59 -3.94 -17.51
CA ILE A 817 -7.52 -4.79 -18.05
C ILE A 817 -7.39 -6.11 -17.30
N TYR A 818 -7.56 -6.12 -15.98
CA TYR A 818 -7.52 -7.34 -15.18
C TYR A 818 -8.75 -8.21 -15.39
N ALA A 819 -9.94 -7.61 -15.57
CA ALA A 819 -11.13 -8.36 -15.99
C ALA A 819 -10.95 -8.95 -17.40
N PHE A 820 -10.43 -8.16 -18.35
CA PHE A 820 -10.13 -8.61 -19.70
C PHE A 820 -9.12 -9.77 -19.71
N ARG A 821 -8.05 -9.64 -18.92
CA ARG A 821 -7.04 -10.67 -18.73
C ARG A 821 -7.61 -11.94 -18.09
N ARG A 822 -8.43 -11.80 -17.04
CA ARG A 822 -9.10 -12.95 -16.39
C ARG A 822 -10.01 -13.69 -17.36
N ASN A 823 -10.72 -12.96 -18.23
CA ASN A 823 -11.52 -13.55 -19.29
C ASN A 823 -10.65 -14.30 -20.32
N ALA A 824 -9.47 -13.75 -20.68
CA ALA A 824 -8.51 -14.39 -21.58
C ALA A 824 -7.94 -15.72 -21.04
N LEU A 825 -7.89 -15.89 -19.71
CA LEU A 825 -7.50 -17.17 -19.11
C LEU A 825 -8.57 -18.24 -19.35
N ASN A 826 -9.84 -17.89 -19.17
CA ASN A 826 -10.96 -18.83 -19.29
C ASN A 826 -11.32 -19.12 -20.75
N ILE A 827 -11.46 -18.08 -21.58
CA ILE A 827 -12.11 -18.13 -22.89
C ILE A 827 -11.14 -17.56 -23.95
N ASN A 828 -11.29 -17.97 -25.22
CA ASN A 828 -10.57 -17.31 -26.32
C ASN A 828 -11.28 -16.00 -26.70
N LEU A 829 -10.54 -14.88 -26.68
CA LEU A 829 -11.06 -13.54 -26.96
C LEU A 829 -10.81 -13.08 -28.41
N SER A 830 -10.31 -13.91 -29.32
CA SER A 830 -9.98 -13.53 -30.69
C SER A 830 -11.14 -12.85 -31.42
N SER A 831 -12.33 -13.42 -31.35
CA SER A 831 -13.55 -12.88 -31.97
C SER A 831 -13.92 -11.49 -31.42
N TYR A 832 -13.73 -11.28 -30.11
CA TYR A 832 -13.95 -9.98 -29.47
C TYR A 832 -12.89 -8.94 -29.89
N ILE A 833 -11.63 -9.35 -29.98
CA ILE A 833 -10.53 -8.50 -30.45
C ILE A 833 -10.75 -8.08 -31.92
N ILE A 834 -11.16 -9.03 -32.77
CA ILE A 834 -11.50 -8.76 -34.18
C ILE A 834 -12.64 -7.74 -34.24
N TYR A 835 -13.71 -7.92 -33.47
CA TYR A 835 -14.84 -6.98 -33.44
C TYR A 835 -14.40 -5.56 -33.06
N ASN A 836 -13.56 -5.40 -32.03
CA ASN A 836 -13.07 -4.09 -31.60
C ASN A 836 -12.17 -3.40 -32.63
N LEU A 837 -11.36 -4.17 -33.38
CA LEU A 837 -10.53 -3.62 -34.45
C LEU A 837 -11.37 -3.23 -35.66
N VAL A 838 -12.34 -4.07 -36.03
CA VAL A 838 -13.32 -3.78 -37.08
C VAL A 838 -14.05 -2.47 -36.79
N ASP A 839 -14.49 -2.25 -35.55
CA ASP A 839 -15.15 -1.00 -35.13
C ASP A 839 -14.27 0.24 -35.33
N LYS A 840 -12.96 0.13 -35.05
CA LYS A 840 -12.01 1.24 -35.26
C LYS A 840 -11.67 1.46 -36.73
N ILE A 841 -11.50 0.40 -37.50
CA ILE A 841 -11.19 0.49 -38.94
C ILE A 841 -12.39 1.08 -39.70
N ASP A 842 -13.61 0.70 -39.33
CA ASP A 842 -14.85 1.24 -39.90
C ASP A 842 -15.00 2.76 -39.68
N SER A 843 -14.36 3.32 -38.63
CA SER A 843 -14.36 4.76 -38.37
C SER A 843 -13.46 5.58 -39.31
N LYS A 844 -12.63 4.95 -40.14
CA LYS A 844 -11.73 5.64 -41.08
C LYS A 844 -12.53 6.27 -42.22
N GLN A 845 -12.20 7.53 -42.53
CA GLN A 845 -12.89 8.30 -43.57
C GLN A 845 -12.33 8.07 -44.98
N ARG A 846 -11.02 7.86 -45.10
CA ARG A 846 -10.33 7.66 -46.38
C ARG A 846 -10.17 6.17 -46.68
N PHE A 847 -10.49 5.77 -47.92
CA PHE A 847 -10.40 4.37 -48.35
C PHE A 847 -8.97 3.83 -48.32
N GLU A 848 -7.99 4.64 -48.70
CA GLU A 848 -6.58 4.28 -48.68
C GLU A 848 -6.11 3.94 -47.26
N GLU A 849 -6.43 4.81 -46.28
CA GLU A 849 -6.12 4.55 -44.86
C GLU A 849 -6.82 3.29 -44.34
N PHE A 850 -8.07 3.07 -44.77
CA PHE A 850 -8.85 1.88 -44.42
C PHE A 850 -8.19 0.59 -44.96
N GLU A 851 -7.80 0.57 -46.24
CA GLU A 851 -7.13 -0.60 -46.84
C GLU A 851 -5.74 -0.82 -46.27
N GLU A 852 -4.97 0.25 -46.06
CA GLU A 852 -3.63 0.16 -45.50
C GLU A 852 -3.69 -0.40 -44.07
N GLU A 853 -4.66 0.03 -43.25
CA GLU A 853 -4.84 -0.46 -41.90
C GLU A 853 -5.27 -1.93 -41.88
N LEU A 854 -6.18 -2.35 -42.77
CA LEU A 854 -6.54 -3.76 -42.95
C LEU A 854 -5.33 -4.62 -43.34
N PHE A 855 -4.52 -4.16 -44.30
CA PHE A 855 -3.33 -4.87 -44.73
C PHE A 855 -2.29 -4.96 -43.62
N ASN A 856 -2.10 -3.88 -42.85
CA ASN A 856 -1.14 -3.83 -41.76
C ASN A 856 -1.49 -4.81 -40.62
N ILE A 857 -2.78 -4.98 -40.31
CA ILE A 857 -3.24 -5.82 -39.20
C ILE A 857 -3.43 -7.28 -39.64
N PHE A 858 -4.12 -7.51 -40.75
CA PHE A 858 -4.57 -8.84 -41.17
C PHE A 858 -3.78 -9.42 -42.34
N LYS A 859 -2.95 -8.62 -43.03
CA LYS A 859 -2.26 -8.98 -44.29
C LYS A 859 -3.22 -9.38 -45.42
N ILE A 860 -4.39 -8.76 -45.44
CA ILE A 860 -5.41 -8.97 -46.48
C ILE A 860 -5.56 -7.68 -47.26
N LYS A 861 -5.53 -7.77 -48.60
CA LYS A 861 -5.86 -6.67 -49.51
C LYS A 861 -7.24 -6.91 -50.14
N ASN A 862 -7.87 -5.85 -50.63
CA ASN A 862 -9.10 -5.89 -51.44
C ASN A 862 -10.25 -6.66 -50.77
N LEU A 863 -10.37 -6.58 -49.43
CA LEU A 863 -11.42 -7.29 -48.70
C LEU A 863 -12.81 -6.71 -49.03
N ILE A 864 -12.87 -5.41 -49.28
CA ILE A 864 -14.07 -4.61 -49.58
C ILE A 864 -13.74 -3.71 -50.77
N SER A 865 -14.63 -3.63 -51.76
CA SER A 865 -14.46 -2.73 -52.90
C SER A 865 -14.73 -1.27 -52.53
N TYR A 866 -14.08 -0.33 -53.22
CA TYR A 866 -14.28 1.12 -53.05
C TYR A 866 -15.76 1.53 -53.06
N ASN A 867 -16.55 0.99 -54.00
CA ASN A 867 -17.99 1.24 -54.11
C ASN A 867 -18.77 0.76 -52.87
N THR A 868 -18.34 -0.34 -52.25
CA THR A 868 -18.96 -0.85 -51.02
C THR A 868 -18.57 0.01 -49.81
N PHE A 869 -17.34 0.54 -49.79
CA PHE A 869 -16.87 1.46 -48.76
C PHE A 869 -17.62 2.79 -48.76
N LEU A 870 -17.85 3.39 -49.93
CA LEU A 870 -18.59 4.64 -50.06
C LEU A 870 -20.05 4.53 -49.57
N LYS A 871 -20.70 3.39 -49.84
CA LYS A 871 -22.12 3.18 -49.48
C LYS A 871 -22.37 3.11 -47.96
N LYS A 872 -21.33 2.88 -47.12
CA LYS A 872 -21.36 2.72 -45.65
C LYS A 872 -22.37 1.74 -45.03
N LYS A 873 -23.32 1.18 -45.77
CA LYS A 873 -24.32 0.22 -45.27
C LYS A 873 -23.69 -1.15 -44.95
N ASP A 874 -23.81 -1.56 -43.69
CA ASP A 874 -23.39 -2.87 -43.14
C ASP A 874 -21.92 -3.26 -43.37
N ILE A 875 -21.03 -2.28 -43.57
CA ILE A 875 -19.59 -2.53 -43.75
C ILE A 875 -19.05 -3.31 -42.56
N LYS A 876 -19.30 -2.83 -41.33
CA LYS A 876 -18.84 -3.46 -40.10
C LYS A 876 -19.19 -4.95 -40.01
N LYS A 877 -20.45 -5.32 -40.25
CA LYS A 877 -20.89 -6.73 -40.23
C LYS A 877 -20.15 -7.54 -41.30
N LYS A 878 -20.15 -7.07 -42.54
CA LYS A 878 -19.46 -7.75 -43.67
C LYS A 878 -17.96 -7.92 -43.41
N LEU A 879 -17.30 -6.88 -42.93
CA LEU A 879 -15.87 -6.86 -42.57
C LEU A 879 -15.58 -7.92 -41.50
N TYR A 880 -16.38 -7.95 -40.43
CA TYR A 880 -16.24 -8.92 -39.34
C TYR A 880 -16.34 -10.37 -39.80
N TYR A 881 -17.38 -10.73 -40.57
CA TYR A 881 -17.54 -12.10 -41.07
C TYR A 881 -16.42 -12.50 -42.02
N LYS A 882 -16.02 -11.60 -42.93
CA LYS A 882 -14.91 -11.87 -43.85
C LYS A 882 -13.60 -12.08 -43.10
N ILE A 883 -13.24 -11.20 -42.16
CA ILE A 883 -12.01 -11.32 -41.37
C ILE A 883 -11.99 -12.62 -40.57
N ASN A 884 -13.09 -12.99 -39.93
CA ASN A 884 -13.18 -14.25 -39.19
C ASN A 884 -13.03 -15.48 -40.10
N LYS A 885 -13.56 -15.44 -41.32
CA LYS A 885 -13.34 -16.50 -42.32
C LYS A 885 -11.84 -16.65 -42.62
N TYR A 886 -11.13 -15.55 -42.88
CA TYR A 886 -9.68 -15.57 -43.09
C TYR A 886 -8.90 -16.01 -41.85
N TYR A 887 -9.33 -15.60 -40.65
CA TYR A 887 -8.75 -16.03 -39.39
C TYR A 887 -8.83 -17.56 -39.22
N ASN A 888 -9.99 -18.16 -39.53
CA ASN A 888 -10.17 -19.61 -39.50
C ASN A 888 -9.33 -20.34 -40.56
N ILE A 889 -9.22 -19.78 -41.77
CA ILE A 889 -8.32 -20.33 -42.81
C ILE A 889 -6.86 -20.34 -42.31
N ARG A 890 -6.42 -19.24 -41.69
CA ARG A 890 -5.07 -19.13 -41.13
C ARG A 890 -4.82 -20.16 -40.03
N LYS A 891 -5.82 -20.41 -39.17
CA LYS A 891 -5.81 -21.44 -38.14
C LYS A 891 -5.68 -22.85 -38.72
N ASN A 892 -6.44 -23.17 -39.76
CA ASN A 892 -6.35 -24.46 -40.44
C ASN A 892 -4.98 -24.68 -41.10
N LYS A 893 -4.40 -23.64 -41.71
CA LYS A 893 -3.01 -23.69 -42.23
C LYS A 893 -1.96 -23.92 -41.14
N MET A 894 -2.17 -23.42 -39.92
CA MET A 894 -1.30 -23.75 -38.78
C MET A 894 -1.47 -25.20 -38.33
N LEU A 895 -2.71 -25.70 -38.27
CA LEU A 895 -3.00 -27.09 -37.91
C LEU A 895 -2.30 -28.05 -38.86
N SER A 896 -2.42 -27.85 -40.17
CA SER A 896 -1.76 -28.71 -41.17
C SER A 896 -0.25 -28.74 -41.00
N LYS A 897 0.38 -27.58 -40.75
CA LYS A 897 1.82 -27.50 -40.49
C LYS A 897 2.22 -28.20 -39.17
N LEU A 898 1.40 -28.09 -38.11
CA LEU A 898 1.63 -28.79 -36.84
C LEU A 898 1.48 -30.31 -36.97
N ILE A 899 0.51 -30.78 -37.77
CA ILE A 899 0.33 -32.21 -38.10
C ILE A 899 1.59 -32.74 -38.76
N TYR A 900 2.09 -32.04 -39.79
CA TYR A 900 3.32 -32.40 -40.50
C TYR A 900 4.54 -32.44 -39.56
N ILE A 901 4.66 -31.47 -38.65
CA ILE A 901 5.75 -31.46 -37.66
C ILE A 901 5.63 -32.63 -36.68
N LYS A 902 4.41 -32.96 -36.24
CA LYS A 902 4.17 -34.06 -35.28
C LYS A 902 4.45 -35.42 -35.93
N SER A 903 4.06 -35.63 -37.19
CA SER A 903 4.40 -36.84 -37.94
C SER A 903 5.92 -36.96 -38.17
N TYR A 904 6.58 -35.86 -38.59
CA TYR A 904 8.03 -35.83 -38.76
C TYR A 904 8.79 -36.16 -37.46
N LYS A 905 8.39 -35.59 -36.32
CA LYS A 905 8.98 -35.92 -35.00
C LYS A 905 8.82 -37.40 -34.64
N LYS A 906 7.65 -37.98 -34.89
CA LYS A 906 7.36 -39.40 -34.60
C LYS A 906 8.21 -40.33 -35.47
N PHE A 907 8.54 -39.92 -36.69
CA PHE A 907 9.33 -40.72 -37.63
C PHE A 907 10.85 -40.59 -37.42
N CYS A 908 11.38 -39.37 -37.23
CA CYS A 908 12.83 -39.11 -37.25
C CYS A 908 13.52 -39.05 -35.88
N CYS A 909 12.80 -38.94 -34.76
CA CYS A 909 13.41 -38.54 -33.47
C CYS A 909 12.96 -39.38 -32.26
N LYS A 910 13.06 -40.71 -32.35
CA LYS A 910 12.67 -41.66 -31.28
C LYS A 910 13.30 -41.34 -29.90
N ASN A 911 14.49 -40.72 -29.85
CA ASN A 911 15.23 -40.47 -28.59
C ASN A 911 15.51 -38.98 -28.24
N LYS A 912 15.04 -37.98 -29.02
CA LYS A 912 15.35 -36.55 -28.76
C LYS A 912 14.09 -35.71 -28.50
N LYS A 913 14.08 -34.94 -27.40
CA LYS A 913 12.99 -34.00 -27.04
C LYS A 913 13.01 -32.75 -27.93
N ILE A 914 12.42 -32.81 -29.12
CA ILE A 914 12.22 -31.61 -29.96
C ILE A 914 11.06 -30.78 -29.39
N LYS A 915 11.34 -29.57 -28.90
CA LYS A 915 10.28 -28.59 -28.57
C LYS A 915 9.92 -27.80 -29.83
N SER A 916 8.63 -27.81 -30.18
CA SER A 916 8.07 -26.92 -31.20
C SER A 916 7.69 -25.58 -30.57
N TYR A 917 8.05 -24.50 -31.23
CA TYR A 917 7.75 -23.15 -30.78
C TYR A 917 7.33 -22.26 -31.95
N PHE A 918 6.49 -21.29 -31.65
CA PHE A 918 6.14 -20.25 -32.60
C PHE A 918 7.10 -19.08 -32.43
N THR A 919 7.56 -18.54 -33.56
CA THR A 919 8.39 -17.33 -33.61
C THR A 919 7.64 -16.21 -34.30
N TYR A 920 7.77 -15.01 -33.76
CA TYR A 920 7.46 -13.80 -34.49
C TYR A 920 8.50 -12.73 -34.13
N SER A 921 9.08 -12.13 -35.16
CA SER A 921 9.99 -11.00 -35.04
C SER A 921 9.18 -9.71 -35.04
N ILE A 922 9.26 -8.93 -33.95
CA ILE A 922 8.75 -7.56 -33.88
C ILE A 922 9.92 -6.67 -33.51
N ASN A 923 10.27 -5.68 -34.34
CA ASN A 923 11.32 -4.70 -34.09
C ASN A 923 12.58 -5.37 -33.48
N ASP A 924 13.16 -6.31 -34.22
CA ASP A 924 14.36 -7.11 -33.87
C ASP A 924 14.26 -8.07 -32.66
N ARG A 925 13.10 -8.14 -31.98
CA ARG A 925 12.85 -9.11 -30.91
C ARG A 925 12.15 -10.34 -31.45
N ILE A 926 12.76 -11.52 -31.29
CA ILE A 926 12.13 -12.80 -31.61
C ILE A 926 11.38 -13.30 -30.38
N ILE A 927 10.06 -13.22 -30.42
CA ILE A 927 9.20 -13.80 -29.38
C ILE A 927 9.07 -15.30 -29.67
N ARG A 928 9.44 -16.15 -28.69
CA ARG A 928 9.33 -17.62 -28.77
C ARG A 928 8.23 -18.14 -27.84
N LEU A 929 7.17 -18.71 -28.40
CA LEU A 929 6.10 -19.35 -27.62
C LEU A 929 6.20 -20.88 -27.73
N PHE A 930 6.64 -21.52 -26.65
CA PHE A 930 6.73 -22.98 -26.57
C PHE A 930 5.36 -23.63 -26.39
N LEU A 931 5.14 -24.72 -27.12
CA LEU A 931 3.93 -25.54 -27.02
C LEU A 931 4.09 -26.60 -25.94
N LYS A 932 3.01 -26.90 -25.21
CA LYS A 932 2.93 -28.11 -24.40
C LYS A 932 2.65 -29.31 -25.31
N GLU A 933 3.14 -30.48 -24.92
CA GLU A 933 2.75 -31.73 -25.55
C GLU A 933 1.29 -32.02 -25.22
N GLU A 934 0.40 -31.86 -26.21
CA GLU A 934 -1.02 -32.22 -26.11
C GLU A 934 -1.41 -33.11 -27.31
N ASN A 935 -2.28 -34.09 -27.07
CA ASN A 935 -2.77 -34.96 -28.14
C ASN A 935 -3.68 -34.22 -29.12
N ASN A 936 -4.52 -33.32 -28.61
CA ASN A 936 -5.47 -32.56 -29.40
C ASN A 936 -4.83 -31.28 -29.97
N LEU A 937 -4.54 -31.29 -31.27
CA LEU A 937 -3.93 -30.17 -31.99
C LEU A 937 -4.78 -28.88 -31.98
N TYR A 938 -6.11 -28.97 -31.88
CA TYR A 938 -6.97 -27.80 -31.73
C TYR A 938 -6.75 -27.11 -30.38
N LYS A 939 -6.55 -27.89 -29.30
CA LYS A 939 -6.23 -27.32 -27.97
C LYS A 939 -4.88 -26.61 -27.98
N ILE A 940 -3.90 -27.11 -28.75
CA ILE A 940 -2.59 -26.46 -28.92
C ILE A 940 -2.75 -25.05 -29.49
N ILE A 941 -3.55 -24.87 -30.56
CA ILE A 941 -3.75 -23.55 -31.15
C ILE A 941 -4.56 -22.64 -30.23
N ASN A 942 -5.64 -23.13 -29.62
CA ASN A 942 -6.42 -22.34 -28.67
C ASN A 942 -5.55 -21.86 -27.48
N ASN A 943 -4.66 -22.73 -26.99
CA ASN A 943 -3.71 -22.38 -25.95
C ASN A 943 -2.67 -21.35 -26.44
N LEU A 944 -2.26 -21.43 -27.70
CA LEU A 944 -1.39 -20.42 -28.32
C LEU A 944 -2.07 -19.06 -28.45
N GLU A 945 -3.31 -19.01 -28.94
CA GLU A 945 -4.11 -17.77 -29.04
C GLU A 945 -4.19 -17.09 -27.67
N LYS A 946 -4.55 -17.86 -26.63
CA LYS A 946 -4.57 -17.39 -25.25
C LYS A 946 -3.20 -16.86 -24.80
N LYS A 947 -2.12 -17.60 -25.05
CA LYS A 947 -0.76 -17.16 -24.69
C LYS A 947 -0.34 -15.87 -25.39
N ILE A 948 -0.68 -15.69 -26.66
CA ILE A 948 -0.39 -14.46 -27.42
C ILE A 948 -1.10 -13.28 -26.79
N ILE A 949 -2.40 -13.41 -26.55
CA ILE A 949 -3.23 -12.35 -25.96
C ILE A 949 -2.70 -11.98 -24.58
N LEU A 950 -2.44 -12.96 -23.72
CA LEU A 950 -1.87 -12.73 -22.37
C LEU A 950 -0.51 -12.04 -22.44
N TYR A 951 0.38 -12.48 -23.33
CA TYR A 951 1.69 -11.88 -23.51
C TYR A 951 1.59 -10.39 -23.87
N PHE A 952 0.74 -10.02 -24.83
CA PHE A 952 0.59 -8.62 -25.24
C PHE A 952 -0.17 -7.77 -24.23
N ILE A 953 -1.14 -8.35 -23.51
CA ILE A 953 -1.75 -7.67 -22.36
C ILE A 953 -0.65 -7.30 -21.38
N ASP A 954 0.19 -8.26 -20.97
CA ASP A 954 1.20 -8.06 -19.94
C ASP A 954 2.31 -7.10 -20.42
N ASP A 955 2.82 -7.24 -21.66
CA ASP A 955 3.84 -6.35 -22.26
C ASP A 955 3.34 -4.91 -22.39
N LYS A 956 2.17 -4.70 -23.01
CA LYS A 956 1.65 -3.36 -23.27
C LYS A 956 1.14 -2.68 -22.03
N TRP A 957 0.57 -3.43 -21.09
CA TRP A 957 0.12 -2.87 -19.82
C TRP A 957 1.29 -2.30 -19.03
N LYS A 958 2.43 -3.00 -19.02
CA LYS A 958 3.66 -2.51 -18.40
C LYS A 958 4.13 -1.17 -18.99
N THR A 959 4.18 -1.04 -20.32
CA THR A 959 4.51 0.23 -20.98
C THR A 959 3.49 1.32 -20.69
N HIS A 960 2.20 0.96 -20.65
CA HIS A 960 1.13 1.92 -20.38
C HIS A 960 1.20 2.51 -18.96
N ILE A 961 1.52 1.69 -17.95
CA ILE A 961 1.74 2.19 -16.57
C ILE A 961 2.82 3.26 -16.56
N HIS A 962 3.95 3.03 -17.24
CA HIS A 962 5.04 4.00 -17.32
C HIS A 962 4.59 5.31 -17.99
N ASN A 963 3.90 5.21 -19.13
CA ASN A 963 3.35 6.40 -19.81
C ASN A 963 2.36 7.18 -18.94
N MET A 964 1.61 6.51 -18.07
CA MET A 964 0.68 7.14 -17.14
C MET A 964 1.39 7.86 -15.98
N GLU A 965 2.55 7.36 -15.55
CA GLU A 965 3.40 8.04 -14.57
C GLU A 965 4.01 9.32 -15.16
N ASP A 966 4.52 9.24 -16.38
CA ASP A 966 5.05 10.41 -17.09
C ASP A 966 3.95 11.43 -17.37
N LEU A 967 2.78 10.99 -17.82
CA LEU A 967 1.63 11.86 -18.02
C LEU A 967 1.26 12.60 -16.72
N ARG A 968 1.34 11.92 -15.57
CA ARG A 968 1.05 12.54 -14.28
C ARG A 968 2.05 13.65 -13.97
N LYS A 969 3.35 13.42 -14.19
CA LYS A 969 4.38 14.47 -14.05
C LYS A 969 4.10 15.64 -15.00
N TYR A 970 3.86 15.36 -16.28
CA TYR A 970 3.60 16.39 -17.29
C TYR A 970 2.32 17.19 -17.02
N SER A 971 1.29 16.55 -16.46
CA SER A 971 0.05 17.24 -16.12
C SER A 971 0.25 18.33 -15.07
N GLN A 972 1.26 18.22 -14.19
CA GLN A 972 1.55 19.26 -13.19
C GLN A 972 1.99 20.58 -13.82
N TYR A 973 2.62 20.56 -15.01
CA TYR A 973 2.98 21.80 -15.71
C TYR A 973 1.77 22.61 -16.19
N SER A 974 0.57 22.02 -16.24
CA SER A 974 -0.64 22.78 -16.60
C SER A 974 -1.08 23.79 -15.54
N VAL A 975 -0.50 23.73 -14.33
CA VAL A 975 -0.65 24.79 -13.31
C VAL A 975 -0.15 26.13 -13.84
N TYR A 976 0.93 26.14 -14.65
CA TYR A 976 1.44 27.36 -15.28
C TYR A 976 0.46 27.94 -16.32
N GLU A 977 -0.43 27.11 -16.89
CA GLU A 977 -1.52 27.53 -17.78
C GLU A 977 -2.83 27.85 -17.03
N GLN A 978 -2.83 27.88 -15.68
CA GLN A 978 -4.01 28.05 -14.83
C GLN A 978 -5.13 27.02 -15.06
N LYS A 979 -4.79 25.82 -15.57
CA LYS A 979 -5.73 24.71 -15.73
C LYS A 979 -5.58 23.73 -14.58
N ASP A 980 -6.66 23.03 -14.21
CA ASP A 980 -6.57 21.96 -13.23
C ASP A 980 -5.81 20.76 -13.83
N PRO A 981 -4.64 20.40 -13.27
CA PRO A 981 -3.85 19.24 -13.71
C PRO A 981 -4.62 17.94 -13.74
N ILE A 982 -5.60 17.74 -12.85
CA ILE A 982 -6.36 16.49 -12.74
C ILE A 982 -7.30 16.32 -13.93
N ILE A 983 -7.92 17.40 -14.39
CA ILE A 983 -8.81 17.39 -15.56
C ILE A 983 -8.00 17.08 -16.81
N ILE A 984 -6.86 17.75 -16.98
CA ILE A 984 -5.95 17.50 -18.11
C ILE A 984 -5.45 16.06 -18.09
N TYR A 985 -5.11 15.55 -16.90
CA TYR A 985 -4.70 14.17 -16.71
C TYR A 985 -5.79 13.19 -17.14
N LYS A 986 -7.04 13.35 -16.69
CA LYS A 986 -8.17 12.48 -17.06
C LYS A 986 -8.39 12.42 -18.58
N ILE A 987 -8.40 13.57 -19.25
CA ILE A 987 -8.63 13.66 -20.70
C ILE A 987 -7.50 12.97 -21.47
N LYS A 988 -6.24 13.28 -21.13
CA LYS A 988 -5.08 12.68 -21.80
C LYS A 988 -4.96 11.19 -21.49
N ALA A 989 -5.26 10.77 -20.26
CA ALA A 989 -5.26 9.38 -19.83
C ALA A 989 -6.26 8.51 -20.61
N PHE A 990 -7.47 9.03 -20.84
CA PHE A 990 -8.48 8.34 -21.66
C PHE A 990 -8.00 8.13 -23.11
N LYS A 991 -7.42 9.17 -23.73
CA LYS A 991 -6.83 9.08 -25.07
C LYS A 991 -5.67 8.07 -25.12
N LEU A 992 -4.75 8.12 -24.16
CA LEU A 992 -3.65 7.17 -24.04
C LEU A 992 -4.17 5.73 -23.90
N PHE A 993 -5.17 5.50 -23.05
CA PHE A 993 -5.75 4.18 -22.84
C PHE A 993 -6.42 3.62 -24.10
N ASN A 994 -7.18 4.43 -24.83
CA ASN A 994 -7.80 4.01 -26.09
C ASN A 994 -6.78 3.62 -27.15
N ASN A 995 -5.65 4.34 -27.21
CA ASN A 995 -4.53 4.04 -28.10
C ASN A 995 -3.79 2.76 -27.65
N PHE A 996 -3.55 2.61 -26.35
CA PHE A 996 -2.98 1.41 -25.77
C PHE A 996 -3.82 0.17 -26.07
N PHE A 997 -5.14 0.21 -25.81
CA PHE A 997 -6.04 -0.91 -26.03
C PHE A 997 -6.15 -1.26 -27.52
N TYR A 998 -6.11 -0.25 -28.40
CA TYR A 998 -6.03 -0.48 -29.84
C TYR A 998 -4.77 -1.23 -30.24
N ASN A 999 -3.61 -0.74 -29.79
CA ASN A 999 -2.31 -1.32 -30.11
C ASN A 999 -2.18 -2.75 -29.56
N LEU A 1000 -2.71 -3.01 -28.36
CA LEU A 1000 -2.79 -4.35 -27.78
C LEU A 1000 -3.56 -5.29 -28.70
N ASN A 1001 -4.77 -4.91 -29.11
CA ASN A 1001 -5.62 -5.70 -30.00
C ASN A 1001 -4.94 -5.93 -31.36
N LYS A 1002 -4.40 -4.85 -31.96
CA LYS A 1002 -3.69 -4.87 -33.23
C LYS A 1002 -2.50 -5.82 -33.21
N LEU A 1003 -1.63 -5.72 -32.21
CA LEU A 1003 -0.44 -6.57 -32.08
C LEU A 1003 -0.79 -8.03 -31.82
N SER A 1004 -1.81 -8.29 -30.99
CA SER A 1004 -2.28 -9.66 -30.71
C SER A 1004 -2.69 -10.39 -31.99
N LEU A 1005 -3.43 -9.73 -32.88
CA LEU A 1005 -3.81 -10.32 -34.17
C LEU A 1005 -2.66 -10.31 -35.17
N THR A 1006 -1.91 -9.22 -35.28
CA THR A 1006 -0.77 -9.12 -36.21
C THR A 1006 0.25 -10.24 -35.95
N PHE A 1007 0.54 -10.54 -34.68
CA PHE A 1007 1.35 -11.68 -34.28
C PHE A 1007 0.74 -13.00 -34.76
N PHE A 1008 -0.55 -13.21 -34.52
CA PHE A 1008 -1.22 -14.45 -34.92
C PHE A 1008 -1.14 -14.67 -36.44
N PHE A 1009 -1.36 -13.62 -37.24
CA PHE A 1009 -1.27 -13.71 -38.70
C PHE A 1009 0.15 -13.91 -39.20
N ASN A 1010 1.16 -13.33 -38.55
CA ASN A 1010 2.56 -13.35 -39.03
C ASN A 1010 3.46 -14.41 -38.38
N CYS A 1011 3.03 -15.08 -37.30
CA CYS A 1011 3.93 -16.01 -36.62
C CYS A 1011 4.26 -17.25 -37.46
N LYS A 1012 5.53 -17.64 -37.42
CA LYS A 1012 6.12 -18.79 -38.10
C LYS A 1012 6.30 -19.94 -37.10
N ILE A 1013 5.91 -21.15 -37.49
CA ILE A 1013 6.17 -22.36 -36.70
C ILE A 1013 7.59 -22.84 -37.01
N ASN A 1014 8.43 -22.91 -35.97
CA ASN A 1014 9.81 -23.38 -36.01
C ASN A 1014 10.00 -24.59 -35.07
N ASN A 1015 11.06 -25.37 -35.31
CA ASN A 1015 11.50 -26.47 -34.46
C ASN A 1015 12.94 -26.22 -33.99
N SER A 1016 13.26 -26.60 -32.76
CA SER A 1016 14.64 -26.68 -32.27
C SER A 1016 14.86 -28.08 -31.70
N LEU A 1017 15.95 -28.71 -32.10
CA LEU A 1017 16.56 -29.78 -31.30
C LEU A 1017 17.04 -29.13 -29.99
N ILE A 1018 16.64 -29.69 -28.85
CA ILE A 1018 17.29 -29.41 -27.57
C ILE A 1018 18.26 -30.54 -27.32
#